data_AF-A0A2U1J3K3-F1
#
_entry.id   AF-A0A2U1J3K3-F1
#
_cell.length_a   1.000
_cell.length_b   1.000
_cell.length_c   1.000
_cell.angle_alpha   90.00
_cell.angle_beta   90.00
_cell.angle_gamma   90.00
#
_symmetry.space_group_name_H-M   'P 1'
#
loop_
_entity.id
_entity.type
_entity.pdbx_description
1 polymer ?
#
loop_
_entity_poly.entity_id
_entity_poly.type
_entity_poly.pdbx_seq_one_letter_code
_entity_poly.pdbx_strand_id
1 'polypeptide(L)'
;METQGKIPNNINCKFLNLGFDILSRIYVLAQNPNLSAVSKFLYEIGNSTSVQIEYNVLDKKQRVYFFCAPIGDCDMVIYKKDVLAGLIRRDILKYHDYLQLFRIVVEKEYMDLVEVLLAGSRVEPAEPYRDYINHTTVITSESDLYSVKPLIDINNRYSFYQTFSGNVKLFKLIEDAHKIQIDVINEHRMSPKKLIEKTRYINIHEKLSKYTYILFLKGFIENLDYKMVDYVLERIELEEQDFGECLNNAIYAGNKEMVEYIINVGKNLGFGIPDDAIEAGISSNNIYIIDYLIEMIGNLNISIYDIMEYGVNSDNVKVAEYYLDKGGKVEYNNYQFLKQASSMGNRKILNFLVDRINLSDIDSETKKELLSVKNIEFFSRLLDKGLDVQMYHDFLYFYDPEFPHEYLEYLQRLLDLGVNIYANESSILKEAVRYNDARVIRLIMKYSKKPHIKMESSFDHACANSYIEIASLLMNNDKSLAVKCKDMIYDFAIEEKLECLELFLKNGADMNTKQGRSIMSDGIRHGNKPLVSLLLRYGVEINYDDKNLFEYACKSRFYSVVKHFLEIENVSKDSIRKEFLKSCFSNHYEMLSIILNYSSYNERNILFSLSYGLPLNIVSRNGSKRIVDLFLEMGTVISYNRKIFLNACKFGYDGLIARIVNHWKIKGMPDKKIINKGLLMAVPTKNNKIAQILLEYAKGSKAKILRQNTLDELLVMVCDRGDFYSAKKIIEMGSNIDSIGNRTLLKVFLLENQNILNLLIENGLENKKIDIINFFTACKNGSLIDIQRLINSGVDINVCDSYGLKVASESGNLETVRLLLKNGSKFVSYLDIFYLADLSEYSYDDQDFGFFDYKNLYNYRVSL
;
A
#
# COMPACT_ATOMS: atom_id res chain seq x y z
N MET A 1 12.00 -52.90 -27.87
CA MET A 1 11.51 -53.18 -29.24
C MET A 1 10.38 -52.22 -29.52
N GLU A 2 10.38 -51.72 -30.75
CA GLU A 2 9.71 -50.55 -31.32
C GLU A 2 8.22 -50.38 -30.98
N THR A 3 7.84 -49.14 -30.65
CA THR A 3 6.70 -48.48 -31.33
C THR A 3 6.94 -46.98 -31.38
N GLN A 4 6.93 -46.45 -32.61
CA GLN A 4 6.73 -45.05 -32.92
C GLN A 4 5.42 -44.55 -32.27
N GLY A 5 5.52 -43.61 -31.34
CA GLY A 5 4.40 -42.76 -30.92
C GLY A 5 4.53 -41.42 -31.63
N LYS A 6 3.80 -41.24 -32.73
CA LYS A 6 3.56 -39.92 -33.32
C LYS A 6 3.06 -38.98 -32.22
N ILE A 7 3.82 -37.92 -31.93
CA ILE A 7 3.30 -36.77 -31.19
C ILE A 7 2.09 -36.30 -31.99
N PRO A 8 0.90 -36.13 -31.39
CA PRO A 8 -0.23 -35.58 -32.11
C PRO A 8 0.19 -34.21 -32.61
N ASN A 9 0.19 -34.00 -33.93
CA ASN A 9 0.21 -32.64 -34.47
C ASN A 9 -0.95 -31.92 -33.78
N ASN A 10 -0.65 -30.99 -32.89
CA ASN A 10 -1.67 -30.19 -32.26
C ASN A 10 -2.12 -29.19 -33.32
N ILE A 11 -3.12 -29.59 -34.11
CA ILE A 11 -3.56 -28.88 -35.33
C ILE A 11 -3.99 -27.43 -35.02
N ASN A 12 -4.22 -27.09 -33.74
CA ASN A 12 -4.80 -25.81 -33.33
C ASN A 12 -3.81 -24.79 -32.71
N CYS A 13 -2.53 -25.11 -32.45
CA CYS A 13 -1.57 -24.09 -31.99
C CYS A 13 -0.14 -24.35 -32.49
N LYS A 14 0.27 -23.64 -33.55
CA LYS A 14 1.58 -23.80 -34.19
C LYS A 14 2.76 -23.40 -33.29
N PHE A 15 2.54 -22.63 -32.21
CA PHE A 15 3.53 -22.32 -31.17
C PHE A 15 3.96 -23.57 -30.38
N LEU A 16 3.02 -24.50 -30.12
CA LEU A 16 3.32 -25.76 -29.42
C LEU A 16 4.13 -26.75 -30.26
N ASN A 17 4.38 -26.44 -31.54
CA ASN A 17 5.29 -27.20 -32.39
C ASN A 17 6.76 -26.77 -32.24
N LEU A 18 7.05 -25.77 -31.40
CA LEU A 18 8.41 -25.52 -30.93
C LEU A 18 8.86 -26.71 -30.05
N GLY A 19 10.11 -27.14 -30.18
CA GLY A 19 10.61 -28.30 -29.43
C GLY A 19 10.57 -28.09 -27.91
N PHE A 20 10.44 -29.19 -27.15
CA PHE A 20 10.33 -29.21 -25.68
C PHE A 20 11.42 -28.40 -24.98
N ASP A 21 12.68 -28.46 -25.45
CA ASP A 21 13.80 -27.73 -24.86
C ASP A 21 13.65 -26.20 -24.98
N ILE A 22 13.13 -25.73 -26.12
CA ILE A 22 12.90 -24.31 -26.39
C ILE A 22 11.76 -23.81 -25.50
N LEU A 23 10.67 -24.57 -25.43
CA LEU A 23 9.50 -24.23 -24.61
C LEU A 23 9.82 -24.29 -23.10
N SER A 24 10.62 -25.25 -22.65
CA SER A 24 11.06 -25.33 -21.24
C SER A 24 11.93 -24.14 -20.86
N ARG A 25 12.84 -23.70 -21.75
CA ARG A 25 13.64 -22.49 -21.52
C ARG A 25 12.80 -21.23 -21.51
N ILE A 26 11.83 -21.11 -22.41
CA ILE A 26 10.86 -20.00 -22.40
C ILE A 26 10.12 -19.99 -21.07
N TYR A 27 9.64 -21.15 -20.61
CA TYR A 27 8.92 -21.27 -19.34
C TYR A 27 9.75 -20.83 -18.13
N VAL A 28 10.99 -21.34 -17.99
CA VAL A 28 11.89 -21.01 -16.89
C VAL A 28 12.33 -19.54 -16.93
N LEU A 29 12.61 -18.98 -18.10
CA LEU A 29 13.09 -17.59 -18.23
C LEU A 29 11.98 -16.55 -18.12
N ALA A 30 10.75 -16.91 -18.50
CA ALA A 30 9.59 -16.04 -18.38
C ALA A 30 9.22 -15.78 -16.90
N GLN A 31 9.55 -16.72 -15.99
CA GLN A 31 9.20 -16.62 -14.56
C GLN A 31 7.70 -16.32 -14.34
N ASN A 32 6.85 -16.87 -15.20
CA ASN A 32 5.41 -16.66 -15.20
C ASN A 32 4.69 -18.01 -15.06
N PRO A 33 4.14 -18.34 -13.87
CA PRO A 33 3.46 -19.61 -13.64
C PRO A 33 2.17 -19.75 -14.45
N ASN A 34 1.55 -18.65 -14.91
CA ASN A 34 0.32 -18.68 -15.71
C ASN A 34 0.53 -19.32 -17.09
N LEU A 35 1.78 -19.46 -17.55
CA LEU A 35 2.07 -20.21 -18.78
C LEU A 35 1.58 -21.66 -18.70
N SER A 36 1.50 -22.24 -17.49
CA SER A 36 0.91 -23.57 -17.29
C SER A 36 -0.59 -23.62 -17.60
N ALA A 37 -1.31 -22.50 -17.56
CA ALA A 37 -2.73 -22.45 -17.88
C ALA A 37 -3.00 -22.38 -19.40
N VAL A 38 -1.98 -22.01 -20.20
CA VAL A 38 -2.12 -21.71 -21.64
C VAL A 38 -2.29 -22.98 -22.49
N SER A 39 -1.69 -24.10 -22.11
CA SER A 39 -1.90 -25.36 -22.82
C SER A 39 -1.56 -26.57 -21.96
N LYS A 40 -2.11 -27.73 -22.32
CA LYS A 40 -1.73 -29.01 -21.70
C LYS A 40 -0.21 -29.27 -21.78
N PHE A 41 0.44 -28.89 -22.87
CA PHE A 41 1.88 -29.13 -23.04
C PHE A 41 2.73 -28.20 -22.16
N LEU A 42 2.35 -26.92 -22.03
CA LEU A 42 2.99 -25.99 -21.10
C LEU A 42 2.67 -26.32 -19.64
N TYR A 43 1.48 -26.84 -19.36
CA TYR A 43 1.12 -27.42 -18.06
C TYR A 43 2.02 -28.61 -17.73
N GLU A 44 2.26 -29.51 -18.69
CA GLU A 44 3.18 -30.65 -18.54
C GLU A 44 4.62 -30.18 -18.31
N ILE A 45 5.08 -29.15 -19.03
CA ILE A 45 6.39 -28.51 -18.84
C ILE A 45 6.48 -27.91 -17.43
N GLY A 46 5.51 -27.10 -17.02
CA GLY A 46 5.47 -26.45 -15.70
C GLY A 46 5.29 -27.43 -14.54
N ASN A 47 4.71 -28.61 -14.79
CA ASN A 47 4.61 -29.70 -13.82
C ASN A 47 5.78 -30.69 -13.84
N SER A 48 6.72 -30.52 -14.76
CA SER A 48 7.91 -31.36 -14.82
C SER A 48 8.83 -31.07 -13.62
N THR A 49 9.17 -32.12 -12.87
CA THR A 49 10.02 -32.02 -11.68
C THR A 49 11.36 -31.30 -11.98
N SER A 50 11.97 -31.53 -13.15
CA SER A 50 13.23 -30.87 -13.53
C SER A 50 13.06 -29.37 -13.76
N VAL A 51 11.97 -28.97 -14.44
CA VAL A 51 11.64 -27.57 -14.72
C VAL A 51 11.30 -26.83 -13.43
N GLN A 52 10.54 -27.44 -12.53
CA GLN A 52 10.21 -26.86 -11.22
C GLN A 52 11.45 -26.66 -10.36
N ILE A 53 12.34 -27.66 -10.32
CA ILE A 53 13.61 -27.55 -9.61
C ILE A 53 14.48 -26.43 -10.23
N GLU A 54 14.57 -26.30 -11.56
CA GLU A 54 15.34 -25.23 -12.22
C GLU A 54 14.72 -23.84 -12.02
N TYR A 55 13.40 -23.73 -12.15
CA TYR A 55 12.63 -22.52 -11.88
C TYR A 55 12.92 -21.99 -10.48
N ASN A 56 12.88 -22.86 -9.47
CA ASN A 56 13.12 -22.51 -8.06
C ASN A 56 14.59 -22.18 -7.75
N VAL A 57 15.56 -22.70 -8.51
CA VAL A 57 16.99 -22.39 -8.32
C VAL A 57 17.41 -21.06 -8.93
N LEU A 58 16.72 -20.60 -9.99
CA LEU A 58 17.05 -19.36 -10.72
C LEU A 58 16.55 -18.08 -10.04
N ASP A 59 15.59 -18.15 -9.12
CA ASP A 59 15.14 -16.99 -8.35
C ASP A 59 16.17 -16.57 -7.29
N LYS A 60 17.17 -15.81 -7.75
CA LYS A 60 18.24 -15.28 -6.90
C LYS A 60 17.81 -14.08 -6.05
N LYS A 61 16.62 -13.50 -6.25
CA LYS A 61 16.22 -12.23 -5.59
C LYS A 61 15.31 -12.41 -4.38
N GLN A 62 14.68 -13.56 -4.18
CA GLN A 62 13.79 -13.81 -3.04
C GLN A 62 14.29 -14.82 -1.99
N ARG A 63 15.58 -15.18 -1.97
CA ARG A 63 16.16 -16.14 -1.00
C ARG A 63 15.92 -15.83 0.50
N VAL A 64 15.38 -14.66 0.84
CA VAL A 64 15.12 -14.22 2.23
C VAL A 64 13.67 -14.45 2.68
N TYR A 65 12.71 -14.70 1.78
CA TYR A 65 11.28 -14.79 2.13
C TYR A 65 10.63 -16.18 1.95
N PHE A 66 11.36 -17.17 1.45
CA PHE A 66 10.80 -18.46 0.98
C PHE A 66 10.08 -19.33 2.03
N PHE A 67 10.27 -19.13 3.33
CA PHE A 67 9.66 -19.98 4.36
C PHE A 67 9.00 -19.21 5.53
N CYS A 68 8.81 -17.88 5.41
CA CYS A 68 8.30 -17.04 6.49
C CYS A 68 6.92 -16.40 6.21
N ALA A 69 6.25 -16.70 5.10
CA ALA A 69 4.94 -16.15 4.80
C ALA A 69 3.80 -17.09 5.29
N PRO A 70 2.72 -16.56 5.90
CA PRO A 70 1.53 -17.34 6.22
C PRO A 70 0.90 -17.88 4.93
N ILE A 71 0.44 -19.12 4.98
CA ILE A 71 -0.19 -19.86 3.90
C ILE A 71 -1.38 -19.06 3.34
N GLY A 72 -1.26 -18.57 2.12
CA GLY A 72 -2.33 -17.91 1.37
C GLY A 72 -2.38 -18.43 -0.06
N ASP A 73 -3.46 -19.16 -0.37
CA ASP A 73 -4.10 -19.58 -1.64
C ASP A 73 -3.34 -19.80 -2.97
N CYS A 74 -2.05 -19.55 -3.06
CA CYS A 74 -1.21 -19.91 -4.20
C CYS A 74 0.02 -20.65 -3.67
N ASP A 75 -0.03 -21.98 -3.48
CA ASP A 75 1.17 -22.88 -3.53
C ASP A 75 0.85 -24.33 -3.11
N MET A 76 0.19 -25.11 -3.98
CA MET A 76 0.08 -26.58 -3.82
C MET A 76 1.12 -27.38 -4.63
N VAL A 77 1.98 -26.71 -5.41
CA VAL A 77 2.90 -27.38 -6.35
C VAL A 77 4.31 -27.59 -5.77
N ILE A 78 4.75 -26.73 -4.85
CA ILE A 78 6.11 -26.74 -4.28
C ILE A 78 6.32 -27.88 -3.27
N TYR A 79 5.24 -28.36 -2.62
CA TYR A 79 5.29 -29.40 -1.59
C TYR A 79 5.13 -30.83 -2.13
N LYS A 80 5.27 -31.02 -3.45
CA LYS A 80 5.29 -32.37 -4.05
C LYS A 80 6.52 -33.12 -3.56
N LYS A 81 6.31 -34.36 -3.13
CA LYS A 81 7.34 -35.24 -2.57
C LYS A 81 8.60 -35.34 -3.45
N ASP A 82 8.45 -35.50 -4.76
CA ASP A 82 9.58 -35.63 -5.70
C ASP A 82 10.38 -34.32 -5.88
N VAL A 83 9.72 -33.17 -5.75
CA VAL A 83 10.36 -31.85 -5.82
C VAL A 83 11.18 -31.63 -4.54
N LEU A 84 10.60 -31.92 -3.38
CA LEU A 84 11.30 -31.86 -2.09
C LEU A 84 12.48 -32.84 -2.07
N ALA A 85 12.30 -34.08 -2.54
CA ALA A 85 13.39 -35.05 -2.68
C ALA A 85 14.50 -34.54 -3.62
N GLY A 86 14.14 -33.90 -4.73
CA GLY A 86 15.08 -33.31 -5.68
C GLY A 86 15.85 -32.11 -5.11
N LEU A 87 15.21 -31.30 -4.26
CA LEU A 87 15.84 -30.19 -3.54
C LEU A 87 16.83 -30.70 -2.48
N ILE A 88 16.43 -31.70 -1.67
CA ILE A 88 17.29 -32.31 -0.65
C ILE A 88 18.56 -32.93 -1.28
N ARG A 89 18.45 -33.50 -2.49
CA ARG A 89 19.59 -34.08 -3.22
C ARG A 89 20.55 -33.05 -3.81
N ARG A 90 20.22 -31.76 -3.82
CA ARG A 90 21.09 -30.70 -4.35
C ARG A 90 21.84 -30.04 -3.19
N ASP A 91 23.17 -30.02 -3.30
CA ASP A 91 24.09 -29.43 -2.31
C ASP A 91 24.13 -27.89 -2.36
N ILE A 92 22.96 -27.24 -2.35
CA ILE A 92 22.78 -25.80 -2.56
C ILE A 92 22.04 -25.10 -1.41
N LEU A 93 21.54 -25.86 -0.45
CA LEU A 93 20.72 -25.40 0.68
C LEU A 93 21.60 -25.08 1.91
N LYS A 94 21.19 -24.09 2.70
CA LYS A 94 21.82 -23.75 3.99
C LYS A 94 21.12 -24.47 5.15
N TYR A 95 21.75 -24.51 6.32
CA TYR A 95 21.17 -25.18 7.51
C TYR A 95 19.74 -24.74 7.84
N HIS A 96 19.45 -23.44 7.83
CA HIS A 96 18.11 -22.93 8.09
C HIS A 96 17.06 -23.41 7.08
N ASP A 97 17.45 -23.66 5.83
CA ASP A 97 16.55 -24.18 4.80
C ASP A 97 16.15 -25.64 5.10
N TYR A 98 17.08 -26.44 5.62
CA TYR A 98 16.80 -27.81 6.04
C TYR A 98 15.82 -27.87 7.22
N LEU A 99 15.90 -26.97 8.21
CA LEU A 99 14.96 -26.94 9.34
C LEU A 99 13.51 -26.70 8.87
N GLN A 100 13.31 -25.80 7.91
CA GLN A 100 11.99 -25.52 7.35
C GLN A 100 11.48 -26.69 6.49
N LEU A 101 12.36 -27.30 5.68
CA LEU A 101 12.03 -28.50 4.93
C LEU A 101 11.61 -29.65 5.85
N PHE A 102 12.33 -29.86 6.95
CA PHE A 102 12.01 -30.89 7.92
C PHE A 102 10.63 -30.67 8.54
N ARG A 103 10.31 -29.44 8.93
CA ARG A 103 8.97 -29.07 9.43
C ARG A 103 7.87 -29.42 8.42
N ILE A 104 8.02 -29.02 7.16
CA ILE A 104 7.03 -29.31 6.10
C ILE A 104 6.89 -30.81 5.88
N VAL A 105 8.01 -31.53 5.82
CA VAL A 105 8.04 -32.98 5.60
C VAL A 105 7.35 -33.74 6.75
N VAL A 106 7.51 -33.26 7.99
CA VAL A 106 6.81 -33.79 9.17
C VAL A 106 5.32 -33.47 9.12
N GLU A 107 4.94 -32.21 8.87
CA GLU A 107 3.53 -31.78 8.74
C GLU A 107 2.78 -32.54 7.62
N LYS A 108 3.49 -32.94 6.55
CA LYS A 108 2.95 -33.74 5.44
C LYS A 108 3.08 -35.25 5.61
N GLU A 109 3.66 -35.72 6.73
CA GLU A 109 3.88 -37.14 7.04
C GLU A 109 4.71 -37.91 5.99
N TYR A 110 5.64 -37.24 5.29
CA TYR A 110 6.53 -37.88 4.31
C TYR A 110 7.73 -38.56 5.01
N MET A 111 7.46 -39.66 5.71
CA MET A 111 8.41 -40.31 6.61
C MET A 111 9.70 -40.81 5.94
N ASP A 112 9.66 -41.20 4.67
CA ASP A 112 10.87 -41.56 3.92
C ASP A 112 11.77 -40.36 3.64
N LEU A 113 11.21 -39.14 3.50
CA LEU A 113 12.02 -37.93 3.43
C LEU A 113 12.53 -37.50 4.81
N VAL A 114 11.80 -37.80 5.90
CA VAL A 114 12.31 -37.65 7.27
C VAL A 114 13.56 -38.52 7.44
N GLU A 115 13.50 -39.79 7.05
CA GLU A 115 14.65 -40.71 7.09
C GLU A 115 15.84 -40.18 6.28
N VAL A 116 15.60 -39.66 5.07
CA VAL A 116 16.66 -39.05 4.23
C VAL A 116 17.28 -37.82 4.91
N LEU A 117 16.47 -36.95 5.53
CA LEU A 117 16.96 -35.77 6.23
C LEU A 117 17.75 -36.13 7.50
N LEU A 118 17.30 -37.13 8.25
CA LEU A 118 18.01 -37.64 9.43
C LEU A 118 19.32 -38.36 9.02
N ALA A 119 19.33 -39.06 7.90
CA ALA A 119 20.51 -39.74 7.38
C ALA A 119 21.48 -38.82 6.62
N GLY A 120 21.08 -37.59 6.30
CA GLY A 120 21.94 -36.66 5.58
C GLY A 120 22.89 -35.93 6.52
N SER A 121 24.10 -35.64 6.02
CA SER A 121 25.08 -34.84 6.73
C SER A 121 25.65 -33.71 5.88
N ARG A 122 26.24 -32.72 6.54
CA ARG A 122 26.97 -31.60 5.94
C ARG A 122 28.33 -31.46 6.60
N VAL A 123 29.27 -30.87 5.86
CA VAL A 123 30.63 -30.66 6.35
C VAL A 123 30.86 -29.18 6.59
N GLU A 124 31.25 -28.84 7.82
CA GLU A 124 31.53 -27.46 8.23
C GLU A 124 32.98 -27.35 8.70
N PRO A 125 33.67 -26.22 8.47
CA PRO A 125 35.01 -26.00 9.03
C PRO A 125 34.98 -26.17 10.56
N ALA A 126 36.00 -26.83 11.13
CA ALA A 126 36.10 -26.96 12.57
C ALA A 126 36.13 -25.57 13.23
N GLU A 127 35.17 -25.27 14.11
CA GLU A 127 35.16 -24.01 14.84
C GLU A 127 36.39 -23.92 15.77
N PRO A 128 37.07 -22.76 15.84
CA PRO A 128 38.18 -22.59 16.77
C PRO A 128 37.68 -22.69 18.21
N TYR A 129 38.29 -23.58 18.98
CA TYR A 129 38.03 -23.76 20.41
C TYR A 129 38.20 -22.42 21.15
N ARG A 130 37.10 -21.87 21.70
CA ARG A 130 37.15 -20.73 22.63
C ARG A 130 37.06 -21.23 24.05
N ASP A 131 38.19 -21.21 24.75
CA ASP A 131 38.24 -21.45 26.19
C ASP A 131 37.75 -20.19 26.94
N TYR A 132 36.47 -20.20 27.35
CA TYR A 132 35.82 -19.04 27.98
C TYR A 132 36.32 -18.76 29.41
N ILE A 133 37.13 -19.64 30.00
CA ILE A 133 37.62 -19.49 31.38
C ILE A 133 38.92 -18.65 31.44
N ASN A 134 39.73 -18.67 30.38
CA ASN A 134 41.08 -18.09 30.41
C ASN A 134 41.26 -16.82 29.54
N HIS A 135 40.22 -16.35 28.84
CA HIS A 135 40.28 -15.17 27.94
C HIS A 135 41.50 -15.13 26.99
N THR A 136 42.06 -16.29 26.62
CA THR A 136 43.12 -16.41 25.64
C THR A 136 42.54 -16.98 24.35
N THR A 137 42.28 -16.11 23.38
CA THR A 137 42.05 -16.53 21.99
C THR A 137 43.34 -17.13 21.45
N VAL A 138 43.46 -18.46 21.50
CA VAL A 138 44.45 -19.18 20.69
C VAL A 138 43.90 -19.22 19.27
N ILE A 139 44.41 -18.33 18.43
CA ILE A 139 44.24 -18.42 16.97
C ILE A 139 45.22 -19.49 16.50
N THR A 140 44.77 -20.74 16.40
CA THR A 140 45.37 -21.68 15.45
C THR A 140 44.75 -21.40 14.09
N SER A 141 45.30 -20.39 13.39
CA SER A 141 45.23 -20.37 11.93
C SER A 141 45.93 -21.64 11.43
N GLU A 142 45.26 -22.43 10.59
CA GLU A 142 45.68 -23.73 10.03
C GLU A 142 45.27 -25.01 10.79
N SER A 143 43.99 -25.15 11.14
CA SER A 143 43.40 -26.51 11.12
C SER A 143 42.60 -26.69 9.83
N ASP A 144 43.17 -27.38 8.84
CA ASP A 144 42.46 -27.93 7.67
C ASP A 144 41.43 -29.03 8.04
N LEU A 145 40.91 -28.97 9.28
CA LEU A 145 40.01 -29.95 9.87
C LEU A 145 38.57 -29.47 9.74
N TYR A 146 37.69 -30.41 9.42
CA TYR A 146 36.26 -30.20 9.27
C TYR A 146 35.50 -31.09 10.26
N SER A 147 34.30 -30.65 10.64
CA SER A 147 33.36 -31.45 11.41
C SER A 147 32.19 -31.87 10.52
N VAL A 148 31.72 -33.10 10.72
CA VAL A 148 30.50 -33.60 10.05
C VAL A 148 29.32 -33.33 10.97
N LYS A 149 28.36 -32.55 10.49
CA LYS A 149 27.13 -32.19 11.22
C LYS A 149 25.93 -32.81 10.51
N PRO A 150 24.87 -33.19 11.25
CA PRO A 150 23.66 -33.69 10.61
C PRO A 150 22.95 -32.54 9.85
N LEU A 151 22.19 -32.85 8.80
CA LEU A 151 21.37 -31.82 8.13
C LEU A 151 20.36 -31.20 9.10
N ILE A 152 19.81 -32.01 10.00
CA ILE A 152 18.89 -31.61 11.07
C ILE A 152 19.48 -32.02 12.42
N ASP A 153 19.60 -31.09 13.35
CA ASP A 153 19.95 -31.42 14.74
C ASP A 153 18.67 -31.79 15.51
N ILE A 154 18.56 -33.06 15.89
CA ILE A 154 17.41 -33.61 16.61
C ILE A 154 17.23 -33.05 18.04
N ASN A 155 18.24 -32.37 18.58
CA ASN A 155 18.21 -31.76 19.92
C ASN A 155 18.15 -30.22 19.88
N ASN A 156 17.92 -29.63 18.71
CA ASN A 156 17.84 -28.18 18.56
C ASN A 156 16.56 -27.59 19.19
N ARG A 157 16.73 -26.80 20.27
CA ARG A 157 15.64 -26.20 21.06
C ARG A 157 14.70 -25.29 20.29
N TYR A 158 15.16 -24.64 19.22
CA TYR A 158 14.38 -23.62 18.50
C TYR A 158 13.52 -24.18 17.36
N SER A 159 13.67 -25.46 17.02
CA SER A 159 13.16 -25.98 15.74
C SER A 159 11.84 -26.75 15.84
N PHE A 160 11.38 -27.10 17.05
CA PHE A 160 10.40 -28.17 17.20
C PHE A 160 9.21 -27.89 18.12
N TYR A 161 9.09 -26.68 18.68
CA TYR A 161 8.09 -26.37 19.71
C TYR A 161 6.63 -26.58 19.27
N GLN A 162 6.35 -26.59 17.95
CA GLN A 162 5.01 -26.81 17.38
C GLN A 162 4.90 -28.06 16.49
N THR A 163 6.01 -28.72 16.17
CA THR A 163 6.08 -29.71 15.07
C THR A 163 5.86 -31.15 15.55
N PHE A 164 6.18 -31.44 16.81
CA PHE A 164 6.00 -32.77 17.39
C PHE A 164 4.59 -32.92 17.95
N SER A 165 3.61 -33.11 17.05
CA SER A 165 2.38 -33.81 17.40
C SER A 165 2.74 -35.22 17.87
N GLY A 166 1.98 -35.83 18.80
CA GLY A 166 2.25 -37.15 19.41
C GLY A 166 2.26 -38.35 18.44
N ASN A 167 3.01 -38.25 17.33
CA ASN A 167 3.21 -39.22 16.28
C ASN A 167 4.30 -40.20 16.71
N VAL A 168 3.87 -41.39 17.12
CA VAL A 168 4.73 -42.47 17.61
C VAL A 168 5.78 -42.90 16.59
N LYS A 169 5.46 -42.86 15.29
CA LYS A 169 6.40 -43.28 14.23
C LYS A 169 7.53 -42.27 14.07
N LEU A 170 7.22 -40.97 14.14
CA LEU A 170 8.22 -39.91 14.12
C LEU A 170 9.12 -39.97 15.34
N PHE A 171 8.52 -40.13 16.53
CA PHE A 171 9.27 -40.29 17.77
C PHE A 171 10.30 -41.42 17.67
N LYS A 172 9.91 -42.60 17.20
CA LYS A 172 10.82 -43.75 17.04
C LYS A 172 11.97 -43.48 16.07
N LEU A 173 11.69 -42.84 14.93
CA LEU A 173 12.74 -42.48 13.95
C LEU A 173 13.77 -41.51 14.56
N ILE A 174 13.30 -40.52 15.32
CA ILE A 174 14.16 -39.52 15.96
C ILE A 174 14.93 -40.14 17.14
N GLU A 175 14.28 -40.98 17.95
CA GLU A 175 14.92 -41.72 19.04
C GLU A 175 16.04 -42.62 18.50
N ASP A 176 15.83 -43.29 17.38
CA ASP A 176 16.81 -44.18 16.74
C ASP A 176 17.88 -43.45 15.91
N ALA A 177 17.75 -42.14 15.67
CA ALA A 177 18.66 -41.38 14.81
C ALA A 177 20.13 -41.41 15.29
N HIS A 178 20.37 -41.55 16.60
CA HIS A 178 21.72 -41.73 17.18
C HIS A 178 22.45 -42.99 16.70
N LYS A 179 21.72 -43.95 16.12
CA LYS A 179 22.28 -45.19 15.54
C LYS A 179 22.75 -45.01 14.10
N ILE A 180 22.44 -43.87 13.46
CA ILE A 180 22.83 -43.57 12.09
C ILE A 180 24.32 -43.28 12.02
N GLN A 181 25.00 -43.96 11.10
CA GLN A 181 26.43 -43.82 10.87
C GLN A 181 26.71 -43.47 9.40
N ILE A 182 27.50 -42.42 9.18
CA ILE A 182 27.81 -41.88 7.85
C ILE A 182 29.20 -42.31 7.39
N ASP A 183 29.31 -42.79 6.15
CA ASP A 183 30.57 -43.01 5.46
C ASP A 183 31.04 -41.74 4.73
N VAL A 184 31.94 -41.00 5.38
CA VAL A 184 32.31 -39.65 4.94
C VAL A 184 33.04 -39.63 3.59
N ILE A 185 33.70 -40.75 3.22
CA ILE A 185 34.36 -40.87 1.91
C ILE A 185 33.32 -40.95 0.80
N ASN A 186 32.28 -41.74 1.01
CA ASN A 186 31.25 -41.96 0.00
C ASN A 186 30.31 -40.76 -0.12
N GLU A 187 29.95 -40.14 1.01
CA GLU A 187 28.98 -39.05 1.03
C GLU A 187 29.61 -37.71 0.62
N HIS A 188 30.75 -37.35 1.21
CA HIS A 188 31.36 -36.02 1.03
C HIS A 188 32.62 -36.02 0.18
N ARG A 189 33.06 -37.19 -0.31
CA ARG A 189 34.33 -37.36 -1.05
C ARG A 189 35.53 -36.80 -0.27
N MET A 190 35.46 -36.84 1.06
CA MET A 190 36.45 -36.24 1.96
C MET A 190 37.32 -37.31 2.62
N SER A 191 38.62 -37.02 2.75
CA SER A 191 39.56 -37.91 3.44
C SER A 191 39.36 -37.83 4.96
N PRO A 192 39.26 -38.96 5.69
CA PRO A 192 39.15 -38.97 7.15
C PRO A 192 40.23 -38.18 7.87
N LYS A 193 41.43 -38.03 7.27
CA LYS A 193 42.53 -37.24 7.83
C LYS A 193 42.22 -35.74 7.95
N LYS A 194 41.22 -35.25 7.21
CA LYS A 194 40.72 -33.88 7.25
C LYS A 194 39.57 -33.68 8.24
N LEU A 195 39.20 -34.70 9.02
CA LEU A 195 38.13 -34.61 10.02
C LEU A 195 38.69 -34.56 11.42
N ILE A 196 37.95 -33.92 12.34
CA ILE A 196 38.30 -33.88 13.77
C ILE A 196 38.40 -35.30 14.34
N GLU A 197 37.43 -36.15 14.02
CA GLU A 197 37.29 -37.52 14.52
C GLU A 197 38.30 -38.50 13.90
N LYS A 198 38.95 -38.10 12.79
CA LYS A 198 39.93 -38.90 12.03
C LYS A 198 39.46 -40.30 11.63
N THR A 199 38.16 -40.52 11.54
CA THR A 199 37.53 -41.81 11.24
C THR A 199 36.69 -41.75 9.97
N ARG A 200 36.49 -42.91 9.32
CA ARG A 200 35.67 -43.01 8.10
C ARG A 200 34.18 -42.97 8.39
N TYR A 201 33.79 -43.55 9.51
CA TYR A 201 32.40 -43.76 9.90
C TYR A 201 32.07 -42.92 11.12
N ILE A 202 31.14 -41.97 10.99
CA ILE A 202 30.80 -40.99 12.04
C ILE A 202 29.32 -41.10 12.38
N ASN A 203 29.01 -41.16 13.67
CA ASN A 203 27.63 -40.99 14.15
C ASN A 203 27.36 -39.50 14.27
N ILE A 204 26.40 -39.01 13.49
CA ILE A 204 26.13 -37.57 13.34
C ILE A 204 25.12 -37.03 14.35
N HIS A 205 24.39 -37.91 15.04
CA HIS A 205 23.39 -37.56 16.04
C HIS A 205 23.81 -38.02 17.43
N GLU A 206 23.60 -37.16 18.41
CA GLU A 206 23.66 -37.55 19.82
C GLU A 206 22.40 -38.32 20.22
N LYS A 207 22.40 -38.90 21.43
CA LYS A 207 21.15 -39.45 22.00
C LYS A 207 20.14 -38.32 22.24
N LEU A 208 18.86 -38.67 22.21
CA LEU A 208 17.79 -37.71 22.44
C LEU A 208 17.92 -37.07 23.82
N SER A 209 17.86 -35.74 23.87
CA SER A 209 17.98 -34.99 25.11
C SER A 209 16.72 -35.08 25.97
N LYS A 210 16.85 -34.91 27.30
CA LYS A 210 15.70 -34.81 28.23
C LYS A 210 14.66 -33.81 27.72
N TYR A 211 15.10 -32.65 27.25
CA TYR A 211 14.23 -31.61 26.72
C TYR A 211 13.40 -32.09 25.52
N THR A 212 14.01 -32.78 24.57
CA THR A 212 13.30 -33.30 23.41
C THR A 212 12.30 -34.40 23.80
N TYR A 213 12.64 -35.26 24.76
CA TYR A 213 11.68 -36.22 25.34
C TYR A 213 10.46 -35.51 25.96
N ILE A 214 10.66 -34.42 26.71
CA ILE A 214 9.57 -33.64 27.31
C ILE A 214 8.68 -33.02 26.23
N LEU A 215 9.22 -32.53 25.12
CA LEU A 215 8.40 -32.03 24.00
C LEU A 215 7.46 -33.11 23.45
N PHE A 216 7.96 -34.33 23.27
CA PHE A 216 7.12 -35.46 22.85
C PHE A 216 6.11 -35.87 23.92
N LEU A 217 6.50 -35.84 25.19
CA LEU A 217 5.62 -36.14 26.32
C LEU A 217 4.39 -35.23 26.33
N LYS A 218 4.56 -33.93 26.08
CA LYS A 218 3.45 -32.98 25.96
C LYS A 218 2.45 -33.40 24.87
N GLY A 219 2.94 -33.72 23.67
CA GLY A 219 2.09 -34.18 22.57
C GLY A 219 1.40 -35.52 22.84
N PHE A 220 2.03 -36.44 23.59
CA PHE A 220 1.40 -37.70 24.00
C PHE A 220 0.31 -37.51 25.07
N ILE A 221 0.50 -36.55 25.99
CA ILE A 221 -0.52 -36.17 26.99
C ILE A 221 -1.75 -35.59 26.29
N GLU A 222 -1.56 -34.64 25.37
CA GLU A 222 -2.65 -34.04 24.60
C GLU A 222 -3.43 -35.08 23.76
N ASN A 223 -2.71 -36.06 23.20
CA ASN A 223 -3.31 -37.15 22.42
C ASN A 223 -3.86 -38.30 23.26
N LEU A 224 -3.78 -38.23 24.60
CA LEU A 224 -4.22 -39.27 25.53
C LEU A 224 -3.51 -40.64 25.34
N ASP A 225 -2.24 -40.64 24.89
CA ASP A 225 -1.46 -41.86 24.67
C ASP A 225 -0.68 -42.29 25.93
N TYR A 226 -1.39 -42.88 26.89
CA TYR A 226 -0.83 -43.36 28.15
C TYR A 226 0.39 -44.26 27.99
N LYS A 227 0.43 -45.10 26.94
CA LYS A 227 1.55 -46.04 26.73
C LYS A 227 2.83 -45.31 26.37
N MET A 228 2.74 -44.29 25.53
CA MET A 228 3.90 -43.47 25.17
C MET A 228 4.30 -42.52 26.30
N VAL A 229 3.33 -42.05 27.10
CA VAL A 229 3.61 -41.31 28.34
C VAL A 229 4.46 -42.17 29.29
N ASP A 230 4.04 -43.40 29.61
CA ASP A 230 4.83 -44.34 30.43
C ASP A 230 6.23 -44.56 29.83
N TYR A 231 6.30 -44.83 28.52
CA TYR A 231 7.56 -45.11 27.82
C TYR A 231 8.58 -43.97 27.96
N VAL A 232 8.12 -42.72 27.85
CA VAL A 232 8.99 -41.54 27.98
C VAL A 232 9.38 -41.32 29.44
N LEU A 233 8.44 -41.43 30.38
CA LEU A 233 8.69 -41.24 31.81
C LEU A 233 9.71 -42.27 32.37
N GLU A 234 9.76 -43.49 31.83
CA GLU A 234 10.79 -44.48 32.19
C GLU A 234 12.21 -44.11 31.74
N ARG A 235 12.36 -43.16 30.80
CA ARG A 235 13.64 -42.78 30.16
C ARG A 235 14.17 -41.42 30.60
N ILE A 236 13.38 -40.65 31.34
CA ILE A 236 13.76 -39.34 31.84
C ILE A 236 13.52 -39.24 33.35
N GLU A 237 14.37 -38.48 34.03
CA GLU A 237 14.09 -38.01 35.37
C GLU A 237 13.25 -36.73 35.26
N LEU A 238 11.96 -36.84 35.58
CA LEU A 238 11.03 -35.71 35.54
C LEU A 238 11.29 -34.79 36.74
N GLU A 239 11.53 -33.50 36.48
CA GLU A 239 11.66 -32.50 37.55
C GLU A 239 10.31 -31.87 37.88
N GLU A 240 10.19 -31.25 39.06
CA GLU A 240 8.94 -30.65 39.54
C GLU A 240 8.39 -29.56 38.59
N GLN A 241 9.27 -28.78 37.96
CA GLN A 241 8.87 -27.80 36.95
C GLN A 241 8.29 -28.48 35.69
N ASP A 242 8.93 -29.53 35.20
CA ASP A 242 8.46 -30.29 34.04
C ASP A 242 7.10 -30.96 34.33
N PHE A 243 6.91 -31.43 35.56
CA PHE A 243 5.66 -31.99 36.05
C PHE A 243 4.53 -30.94 36.02
N GLY A 244 4.78 -29.71 36.49
CA GLY A 244 3.81 -28.62 36.45
C GLY A 244 3.36 -28.31 35.02
N GLU A 245 4.29 -28.26 34.06
CA GLU A 245 3.95 -28.07 32.64
C GLU A 245 3.13 -29.24 32.07
N CYS A 246 3.46 -30.48 32.42
CA CYS A 246 2.70 -31.67 32.00
C CYS A 246 1.27 -31.65 32.57
N LEU A 247 1.11 -31.26 33.83
CA LEU A 247 -0.19 -31.17 34.48
C LEU A 247 -1.05 -30.06 33.87
N ASN A 248 -0.47 -28.88 33.64
CA ASN A 248 -1.16 -27.79 32.94
C ASN A 248 -1.66 -28.24 31.56
N ASN A 249 -0.82 -28.93 30.78
CA ASN A 249 -1.24 -29.46 29.47
C ASN A 249 -2.37 -30.49 29.59
N ALA A 250 -2.34 -31.36 30.61
CA ALA A 250 -3.44 -32.30 30.87
C ALA A 250 -4.75 -31.56 31.23
N ILE A 251 -4.66 -30.48 32.03
CA ILE A 251 -5.81 -29.64 32.39
C ILE A 251 -6.39 -28.95 31.15
N TYR A 252 -5.53 -28.35 30.31
CA TYR A 252 -5.95 -27.70 29.06
C TYR A 252 -6.53 -28.68 28.03
N ALA A 253 -6.05 -29.92 28.00
CA ALA A 253 -6.65 -30.99 27.19
C ALA A 253 -8.08 -31.34 27.64
N GLY A 254 -8.47 -30.93 28.85
CA GLY A 254 -9.83 -31.05 29.36
C GLY A 254 -10.26 -32.48 29.73
N ASN A 255 -9.31 -33.42 29.82
CA ASN A 255 -9.58 -34.81 30.17
C ASN A 255 -9.26 -35.10 31.64
N LYS A 256 -10.30 -35.40 32.43
CA LYS A 256 -10.16 -35.66 33.87
C LYS A 256 -9.24 -36.87 34.13
N GLU A 257 -9.41 -37.97 33.41
CA GLU A 257 -8.66 -39.21 33.65
C GLU A 257 -7.15 -39.03 33.42
N MET A 258 -6.74 -38.23 32.43
CA MET A 258 -5.34 -37.88 32.19
C MET A 258 -4.80 -36.94 33.29
N VAL A 259 -5.60 -35.97 33.75
CA VAL A 259 -5.25 -35.12 34.91
C VAL A 259 -5.02 -35.97 36.16
N GLU A 260 -5.93 -36.91 36.46
CA GLU A 260 -5.79 -37.85 37.57
C GLU A 260 -4.52 -38.69 37.45
N TYR A 261 -4.26 -39.21 36.24
CA TYR A 261 -3.11 -40.04 35.96
C TYR A 261 -1.79 -39.27 36.14
N ILE A 262 -1.65 -38.08 35.57
CA ILE A 262 -0.45 -37.24 35.74
C ILE A 262 -0.26 -36.84 37.21
N ILE A 263 -1.33 -36.46 37.92
CA ILE A 263 -1.26 -36.17 39.36
C ILE A 263 -0.74 -37.38 40.15
N ASN A 264 -1.19 -38.60 39.82
CA ASN A 264 -0.69 -39.82 40.46
C ASN A 264 0.79 -40.09 40.15
N VAL A 265 1.26 -39.77 38.94
CA VAL A 265 2.70 -39.79 38.61
C VAL A 265 3.46 -38.82 39.50
N GLY A 266 2.99 -37.58 39.65
CA GLY A 266 3.59 -36.57 40.53
C GLY A 266 3.63 -37.02 42.00
N LYS A 267 2.53 -37.58 42.51
CA LYS A 267 2.46 -38.13 43.87
C LYS A 267 3.49 -39.23 44.12
N ASN A 268 3.67 -40.15 43.17
CA ASN A 268 4.66 -41.23 43.27
C ASN A 268 6.10 -40.70 43.30
N LEU A 269 6.35 -39.57 42.67
CA LEU A 269 7.64 -38.87 42.67
C LEU A 269 7.82 -37.93 43.88
N GLY A 270 6.77 -37.72 44.68
CA GLY A 270 6.78 -36.84 45.85
C GLY A 270 6.55 -35.35 45.53
N PHE A 271 6.05 -35.01 44.34
CA PHE A 271 5.76 -33.63 43.94
C PHE A 271 4.41 -33.15 44.50
N GLY A 272 4.36 -31.87 44.89
CA GLY A 272 3.11 -31.18 45.21
C GLY A 272 2.37 -30.77 43.93
N ILE A 273 1.08 -30.43 44.05
CA ILE A 273 0.34 -29.80 42.94
C ILE A 273 0.73 -28.32 42.91
N PRO A 274 1.27 -27.80 41.80
CA PRO A 274 1.63 -26.38 41.68
C PRO A 274 0.40 -25.46 41.74
N ASP A 275 0.56 -24.27 42.34
CA ASP A 275 -0.53 -23.28 42.50
C ASP A 275 -1.10 -22.82 41.15
N ASP A 276 -0.25 -22.67 40.14
CA ASP A 276 -0.65 -22.30 38.78
C ASP A 276 -1.53 -23.37 38.12
N ALA A 277 -1.28 -24.66 38.40
CA ALA A 277 -2.13 -25.75 37.94
C ALA A 277 -3.50 -25.75 38.63
N ILE A 278 -3.56 -25.35 39.91
CA ILE A 278 -4.82 -25.21 40.64
C ILE A 278 -5.65 -24.06 40.03
N GLU A 279 -5.03 -22.89 39.82
CA GLU A 279 -5.67 -21.74 39.20
C GLU A 279 -6.17 -22.05 37.78
N ALA A 280 -5.33 -22.69 36.96
CA ALA A 280 -5.70 -23.12 35.60
C ALA A 280 -6.86 -24.12 35.62
N GLY A 281 -6.86 -25.04 36.59
CA GLY A 281 -7.92 -26.02 36.80
C GLY A 281 -9.26 -25.38 37.17
N ILE A 282 -9.27 -24.43 38.12
CA ILE A 282 -10.46 -23.67 38.52
C ILE A 282 -11.00 -22.83 37.34
N SER A 283 -10.09 -22.32 36.50
CA SER A 283 -10.39 -21.51 35.31
C SER A 283 -10.88 -22.33 34.10
N SER A 284 -10.66 -23.65 34.09
CA SER A 284 -10.89 -24.53 32.91
C SER A 284 -12.35 -24.67 32.47
N ASN A 285 -13.33 -24.14 33.22
CA ASN A 285 -14.78 -24.34 33.07
C ASN A 285 -15.25 -25.81 33.09
N ASN A 286 -14.34 -26.78 33.26
CA ASN A 286 -14.67 -28.19 33.32
C ASN A 286 -15.04 -28.56 34.76
N ILE A 287 -16.35 -28.72 35.00
CA ILE A 287 -16.89 -29.05 36.33
C ILE A 287 -16.22 -30.28 36.95
N TYR A 288 -15.90 -31.31 36.16
CA TYR A 288 -15.35 -32.55 36.70
C TYR A 288 -13.89 -32.40 37.14
N ILE A 289 -13.12 -31.55 36.45
CA ILE A 289 -11.76 -31.19 36.84
C ILE A 289 -11.80 -30.29 38.08
N ILE A 290 -12.72 -29.32 38.10
CA ILE A 290 -12.93 -28.43 39.26
C ILE A 290 -13.30 -29.26 40.50
N ASP A 291 -14.29 -30.16 40.41
CA ASP A 291 -14.71 -31.02 41.51
C ASP A 291 -13.57 -31.91 42.00
N TYR A 292 -12.81 -32.52 41.07
CA TYR A 292 -11.68 -33.37 41.40
C TYR A 292 -10.53 -32.61 42.09
N LEU A 293 -10.18 -31.43 41.57
CA LEU A 293 -9.15 -30.58 42.16
C LEU A 293 -9.62 -30.06 43.53
N ILE A 294 -10.87 -29.64 43.68
CA ILE A 294 -11.44 -29.21 44.97
C ILE A 294 -11.41 -30.34 46.01
N GLU A 295 -11.75 -31.58 45.63
CA GLU A 295 -11.68 -32.76 46.51
C GLU A 295 -10.24 -33.06 46.94
N MET A 296 -9.28 -32.95 46.02
CA MET A 296 -7.85 -33.08 46.32
C MET A 296 -7.31 -31.93 47.18
N ILE A 297 -7.75 -30.70 46.92
CA ILE A 297 -7.41 -29.50 47.69
C ILE A 297 -7.94 -29.61 49.12
N GLY A 298 -9.08 -30.25 49.35
CA GLY A 298 -9.57 -30.55 50.69
C GLY A 298 -8.60 -31.40 51.54
N ASN A 299 -7.65 -32.09 50.90
CA ASN A 299 -6.55 -32.81 51.55
C ASN A 299 -5.22 -32.04 51.55
N LEU A 300 -5.14 -30.92 50.83
CA LEU A 300 -4.01 -30.00 50.82
C LEU A 300 -4.29 -28.86 51.82
N ASN A 301 -3.25 -28.29 52.41
CA ASN A 301 -3.40 -27.30 53.48
C ASN A 301 -3.71 -25.89 52.94
N ILE A 302 -4.57 -25.79 51.91
CA ILE A 302 -4.94 -24.53 51.24
C ILE A 302 -6.19 -23.95 51.91
N SER A 303 -6.20 -22.64 52.11
CA SER A 303 -7.29 -21.94 52.79
C SER A 303 -8.54 -21.88 51.91
N ILE A 304 -9.73 -22.06 52.50
CA ILE A 304 -11.01 -21.83 51.80
C ILE A 304 -11.14 -20.39 51.29
N TYR A 305 -10.41 -19.44 51.89
CA TYR A 305 -10.38 -18.04 51.46
C TYR A 305 -9.56 -17.85 50.17
N ASP A 306 -8.45 -18.58 50.00
CA ASP A 306 -7.64 -18.55 48.77
C ASP A 306 -8.42 -19.19 47.62
N ILE A 307 -9.14 -20.29 47.90
CA ILE A 307 -10.06 -20.93 46.96
C ILE A 307 -11.15 -19.94 46.51
N MET A 308 -11.76 -19.21 47.45
CA MET A 308 -12.75 -18.20 47.13
C MET A 308 -12.16 -17.06 46.29
N GLU A 309 -10.90 -16.67 46.52
CA GLU A 309 -10.20 -15.66 45.71
C GLU A 309 -10.04 -16.12 44.25
N TYR A 310 -9.62 -17.37 44.00
CA TYR A 310 -9.59 -17.93 42.64
C TYR A 310 -10.99 -17.97 42.00
N GLY A 311 -12.01 -18.29 42.80
CA GLY A 311 -13.42 -18.28 42.38
C GLY A 311 -13.92 -16.90 41.98
N VAL A 312 -13.60 -15.87 42.78
CA VAL A 312 -13.89 -14.47 42.48
C VAL A 312 -13.16 -14.06 41.21
N ASN A 313 -11.85 -14.31 41.10
CA ASN A 313 -11.05 -13.93 39.95
C ASN A 313 -11.55 -14.57 38.64
N SER A 314 -12.13 -15.77 38.73
CA SER A 314 -12.64 -16.54 37.59
C SER A 314 -14.15 -16.37 37.33
N ASP A 315 -14.84 -15.49 38.06
CA ASP A 315 -16.32 -15.32 38.05
C ASP A 315 -17.09 -16.66 38.19
N ASN A 316 -16.59 -17.55 39.04
CA ASN A 316 -17.06 -18.93 39.18
C ASN A 316 -17.92 -19.12 40.45
N VAL A 317 -19.24 -19.20 40.23
CA VAL A 317 -20.24 -19.36 41.30
C VAL A 317 -20.09 -20.68 42.08
N LYS A 318 -19.62 -21.76 41.46
CA LYS A 318 -19.50 -23.06 42.15
C LYS A 318 -18.42 -23.07 43.22
N VAL A 319 -17.34 -22.34 42.97
CA VAL A 319 -16.29 -22.14 43.96
C VAL A 319 -16.84 -21.33 45.15
N ALA A 320 -17.70 -20.35 44.88
CA ALA A 320 -18.41 -19.61 45.93
C ALA A 320 -19.40 -20.50 46.72
N GLU A 321 -20.12 -21.41 46.05
CA GLU A 321 -20.98 -22.40 46.71
C GLU A 321 -20.16 -23.31 47.63
N TYR A 322 -19.05 -23.87 47.14
CA TYR A 322 -18.14 -24.69 47.94
C TYR A 322 -17.58 -23.94 49.15
N TYR A 323 -17.16 -22.69 48.96
CA TYR A 323 -16.68 -21.82 50.04
C TYR A 323 -17.73 -21.69 51.16
N LEU A 324 -19.00 -21.45 50.81
CA LEU A 324 -20.09 -21.35 51.77
C LEU A 324 -20.40 -22.69 52.43
N ASP A 325 -20.39 -23.80 51.68
CA ASP A 325 -20.64 -25.15 52.20
C ASP A 325 -19.59 -25.59 53.23
N LYS A 326 -18.35 -25.09 53.12
CA LYS A 326 -17.28 -25.30 54.10
C LYS A 326 -17.32 -24.32 55.29
N GLY A 327 -18.35 -23.49 55.40
CA GLY A 327 -18.55 -22.56 56.51
C GLY A 327 -17.97 -21.16 56.29
N GLY A 328 -17.55 -20.85 55.06
CA GLY A 328 -17.23 -19.49 54.64
C GLY A 328 -18.44 -18.55 54.76
N LYS A 329 -18.17 -17.23 54.85
CA LYS A 329 -19.20 -16.20 55.06
C LYS A 329 -19.03 -15.07 54.05
N VAL A 330 -20.13 -14.57 53.49
CA VAL A 330 -20.09 -13.44 52.55
C VAL A 330 -19.59 -12.17 53.23
N GLU A 331 -19.85 -12.01 54.52
CA GLU A 331 -19.45 -10.89 55.36
C GLU A 331 -17.96 -10.92 55.74
N TYR A 332 -17.21 -11.95 55.30
CA TYR A 332 -15.80 -12.10 55.62
C TYR A 332 -15.00 -10.83 55.30
N ASN A 333 -14.18 -10.42 56.28
CA ASN A 333 -13.33 -9.25 56.22
C ASN A 333 -14.04 -7.99 55.68
N ASN A 334 -15.22 -7.69 56.23
CA ASN A 334 -16.07 -6.58 55.80
C ASN A 334 -16.43 -6.66 54.31
N TYR A 335 -17.00 -7.81 53.91
CA TYR A 335 -17.45 -8.09 52.55
C TYR A 335 -16.34 -8.03 51.48
N GLN A 336 -15.11 -8.42 51.82
CA GLN A 336 -13.94 -8.33 50.91
C GLN A 336 -14.21 -8.92 49.52
N PHE A 337 -14.79 -10.13 49.45
CA PHE A 337 -15.06 -10.79 48.16
C PHE A 337 -16.14 -10.09 47.35
N LEU A 338 -17.11 -9.43 48.01
CA LEU A 338 -18.12 -8.61 47.35
C LEU A 338 -17.47 -7.36 46.73
N LYS A 339 -16.57 -6.70 47.46
CA LYS A 339 -15.81 -5.53 46.98
C LYS A 339 -14.92 -5.89 45.81
N GLN A 340 -14.20 -7.01 45.91
CA GLN A 340 -13.35 -7.54 44.84
C GLN A 340 -14.17 -7.92 43.60
N ALA A 341 -15.30 -8.62 43.77
CA ALA A 341 -16.19 -8.91 42.65
C ALA A 341 -16.75 -7.64 42.00
N SER A 342 -17.02 -6.60 42.79
CA SER A 342 -17.50 -5.30 42.30
C SER A 342 -16.41 -4.57 41.51
N SER A 343 -15.18 -4.53 42.00
CA SER A 343 -14.06 -3.85 41.32
C SER A 343 -13.63 -4.55 40.03
N MET A 344 -13.74 -5.88 39.98
CA MET A 344 -13.43 -6.67 38.78
C MET A 344 -14.60 -6.73 37.78
N GLY A 345 -15.81 -6.36 38.20
CA GLY A 345 -17.01 -6.45 37.36
C GLY A 345 -17.49 -7.88 37.13
N ASN A 346 -17.18 -8.81 38.04
CA ASN A 346 -17.50 -10.24 37.92
C ASN A 346 -18.97 -10.50 38.23
N ARG A 347 -19.79 -10.46 37.17
CA ARG A 347 -21.24 -10.30 37.25
C ARG A 347 -21.94 -11.49 37.91
N LYS A 348 -21.52 -12.73 37.61
CA LYS A 348 -22.22 -13.93 38.08
C LYS A 348 -22.04 -14.09 39.58
N ILE A 349 -20.80 -14.00 40.04
CA ILE A 349 -20.49 -14.13 41.46
C ILE A 349 -20.99 -12.91 42.24
N LEU A 350 -20.92 -11.70 41.67
CA LEU A 350 -21.44 -10.49 42.31
C LEU A 350 -22.95 -10.57 42.57
N ASN A 351 -23.73 -10.98 41.55
CA ASN A 351 -25.17 -11.22 41.73
C ASN A 351 -25.43 -12.28 42.81
N PHE A 352 -24.70 -13.40 42.76
CA PHE A 352 -24.83 -14.50 43.72
C PHE A 352 -24.56 -14.06 45.17
N LEU A 353 -23.56 -13.19 45.38
CA LEU A 353 -23.21 -12.66 46.69
C LEU A 353 -24.23 -11.61 47.16
N VAL A 354 -24.66 -10.67 46.30
CA VAL A 354 -25.66 -9.63 46.65
C VAL A 354 -27.01 -10.23 47.02
N ASP A 355 -27.40 -11.34 46.40
CA ASP A 355 -28.66 -12.00 46.73
C ASP A 355 -28.70 -12.50 48.19
N ARG A 356 -27.53 -12.76 48.79
CA ARG A 356 -27.36 -13.32 50.15
C ARG A 356 -27.09 -12.29 51.24
N ILE A 357 -26.98 -11.00 50.89
CA ILE A 357 -26.76 -9.93 51.86
C ILE A 357 -27.98 -9.02 51.98
N ASN A 358 -28.04 -8.30 53.10
CA ASN A 358 -29.00 -7.24 53.34
C ASN A 358 -28.30 -5.87 53.20
N LEU A 359 -28.77 -5.04 52.27
CA LEU A 359 -28.14 -3.75 51.99
C LEU A 359 -28.15 -2.81 53.21
N SER A 360 -29.05 -2.96 54.19
CA SER A 360 -29.01 -2.13 55.40
C SER A 360 -27.74 -2.33 56.23
N ASP A 361 -27.14 -3.52 56.15
CA ASP A 361 -26.03 -3.95 56.99
C ASP A 361 -24.67 -3.63 56.35
N ILE A 362 -24.70 -3.01 55.17
CA ILE A 362 -23.53 -2.59 54.39
C ILE A 362 -23.25 -1.11 54.65
N ASP A 363 -21.98 -0.78 54.86
CA ASP A 363 -21.53 0.59 55.05
C ASP A 363 -21.66 1.46 53.78
N SER A 364 -21.58 2.78 53.95
CA SER A 364 -21.79 3.73 52.86
C SER A 364 -20.73 3.69 51.76
N GLU A 365 -19.50 3.24 52.08
CA GLU A 365 -18.40 3.14 51.13
C GLU A 365 -18.58 1.92 50.23
N THR A 366 -18.88 0.77 50.82
CA THR A 366 -19.22 -0.46 50.08
C THR A 366 -20.45 -0.26 49.17
N LYS A 367 -21.48 0.49 49.61
CA LYS A 367 -22.62 0.85 48.74
C LYS A 367 -22.22 1.72 47.55
N LYS A 368 -21.25 2.64 47.73
CA LYS A 368 -20.70 3.43 46.62
C LYS A 368 -19.93 2.56 45.64
N GLU A 369 -19.18 1.57 46.12
CA GLU A 369 -18.50 0.57 45.27
C GLU A 369 -19.51 -0.24 44.47
N LEU A 370 -20.61 -0.70 45.07
CA LEU A 370 -21.69 -1.41 44.34
C LEU A 370 -22.33 -0.53 43.27
N LEU A 371 -22.57 0.75 43.58
CA LEU A 371 -23.08 1.74 42.61
C LEU A 371 -22.07 2.05 41.49
N SER A 372 -20.79 1.82 41.71
CA SER A 372 -19.75 2.00 40.67
C SER A 372 -19.79 0.89 39.61
N VAL A 373 -20.52 -0.22 39.86
CA VAL A 373 -20.76 -1.28 38.89
C VAL A 373 -21.74 -0.78 37.84
N LYS A 374 -21.23 -0.50 36.63
CA LYS A 374 -21.95 0.15 35.52
C LYS A 374 -22.86 -0.84 34.80
N ASN A 375 -23.86 -1.35 35.49
CA ASN A 375 -24.77 -2.33 34.95
C ASN A 375 -26.20 -2.02 35.40
N ILE A 376 -27.10 -1.81 34.43
CA ILE A 376 -28.49 -1.44 34.69
C ILE A 376 -29.27 -2.58 35.37
N GLU A 377 -29.00 -3.84 34.99
CA GLU A 377 -29.66 -4.98 35.63
C GLU A 377 -29.24 -5.09 37.10
N PHE A 378 -27.95 -4.97 37.38
CA PHE A 378 -27.43 -4.98 38.74
C PHE A 378 -27.93 -3.78 39.55
N PHE A 379 -27.92 -2.58 38.97
CA PHE A 379 -28.48 -1.40 39.62
C PHE A 379 -29.97 -1.56 39.92
N SER A 380 -30.74 -2.13 38.99
CA SER A 380 -32.16 -2.43 39.21
C SER A 380 -32.34 -3.41 40.38
N ARG A 381 -31.49 -4.45 40.48
CA ARG A 381 -31.48 -5.37 41.63
C ARG A 381 -31.15 -4.67 42.95
N LEU A 382 -30.20 -3.72 42.94
CA LEU A 382 -29.89 -2.92 44.13
C LEU A 382 -31.10 -2.04 44.55
N LEU A 383 -31.83 -1.47 43.60
CA LEU A 383 -33.07 -0.73 43.86
C LEU A 383 -34.15 -1.64 44.45
N ASP A 384 -34.34 -2.85 43.89
CA ASP A 384 -35.30 -3.85 44.40
C ASP A 384 -34.96 -4.28 45.84
N LYS A 385 -33.66 -4.30 46.18
CA LYS A 385 -33.14 -4.55 47.53
C LYS A 385 -33.22 -3.32 48.46
N GLY A 386 -33.77 -2.18 48.00
CA GLY A 386 -34.06 -1.00 48.81
C GLY A 386 -32.95 0.07 48.86
N LEU A 387 -32.08 0.13 47.85
CA LEU A 387 -31.05 1.18 47.78
C LEU A 387 -31.65 2.58 47.56
N ASP A 388 -31.36 3.53 48.46
CA ASP A 388 -31.73 4.95 48.30
C ASP A 388 -30.61 5.74 47.59
N VAL A 389 -30.85 6.09 46.33
CA VAL A 389 -29.90 6.80 45.47
C VAL A 389 -29.78 8.29 45.82
N GLN A 390 -30.78 8.88 46.48
CA GLN A 390 -30.80 10.32 46.78
C GLN A 390 -29.81 10.71 47.87
N MET A 391 -29.42 9.77 48.75
CA MET A 391 -28.39 10.01 49.77
C MET A 391 -26.99 10.27 49.18
N TYR A 392 -26.80 10.03 47.87
CA TYR A 392 -25.51 10.15 47.20
C TYR A 392 -25.47 11.37 46.27
N HIS A 393 -25.80 12.55 46.80
CA HIS A 393 -25.79 13.82 46.04
C HIS A 393 -24.45 14.14 45.36
N ASP A 394 -23.33 13.58 45.83
CA ASP A 394 -22.00 13.77 45.27
C ASP A 394 -21.57 12.68 44.27
N PHE A 395 -22.46 11.73 43.95
CA PHE A 395 -22.14 10.53 43.16
C PHE A 395 -21.93 10.78 41.66
N LEU A 396 -22.49 11.86 41.10
CA LEU A 396 -22.29 12.25 39.69
C LEU A 396 -20.89 12.85 39.43
N TYR A 397 -19.85 12.20 39.94
CA TYR A 397 -18.46 12.52 39.67
C TYR A 397 -17.83 11.60 38.61
N PHE A 398 -18.43 10.43 38.36
CA PHE A 398 -17.85 9.42 37.49
C PHE A 398 -18.51 9.41 36.11
N TYR A 399 -17.73 9.70 35.07
CA TYR A 399 -18.10 9.51 33.67
C TYR A 399 -17.29 8.34 33.10
N ASP A 400 -17.96 7.38 32.45
CA ASP A 400 -17.29 6.26 31.77
C ASP A 400 -17.37 6.39 30.24
N PRO A 401 -16.26 6.68 29.55
CA PRO A 401 -16.24 6.66 28.08
C PRO A 401 -16.32 5.25 27.48
N GLU A 402 -15.98 4.18 28.22
CA GLU A 402 -15.78 2.84 27.63
C GLU A 402 -17.11 2.17 27.23
N PHE A 403 -18.22 2.51 27.89
CA PHE A 403 -19.54 1.91 27.66
C PHE A 403 -20.64 2.97 27.52
N PRO A 404 -20.65 3.74 26.42
CA PRO A 404 -21.44 4.95 26.35
C PRO A 404 -22.96 4.72 26.33
N HIS A 405 -23.43 3.60 25.77
CA HIS A 405 -24.87 3.29 25.73
C HIS A 405 -25.40 2.88 27.11
N GLU A 406 -24.72 1.94 27.76
CA GLU A 406 -25.07 1.49 29.10
C GLU A 406 -24.96 2.64 30.11
N TYR A 407 -23.92 3.47 29.99
CA TYR A 407 -23.76 4.68 30.81
C TYR A 407 -24.85 5.73 30.55
N LEU A 408 -25.25 5.98 29.29
CA LEU A 408 -26.29 6.97 28.98
C LEU A 408 -27.64 6.57 29.59
N GLU A 409 -28.04 5.30 29.43
CA GLU A 409 -29.28 4.79 30.00
C GLU A 409 -29.23 4.78 31.54
N TYR A 410 -28.09 4.40 32.11
CA TYR A 410 -27.85 4.45 33.55
C TYR A 410 -27.93 5.89 34.09
N LEU A 411 -27.23 6.83 33.45
CA LEU A 411 -27.24 8.25 33.80
C LEU A 411 -28.65 8.84 33.66
N GLN A 412 -29.36 8.52 32.58
CA GLN A 412 -30.74 8.97 32.40
C GLN A 412 -31.62 8.46 33.54
N ARG A 413 -31.48 7.19 33.93
CA ARG A 413 -32.22 6.62 35.06
C ARG A 413 -31.91 7.33 36.38
N LEU A 414 -30.64 7.64 36.64
CA LEU A 414 -30.24 8.43 37.82
C LEU A 414 -30.88 9.83 37.82
N LEU A 415 -30.89 10.51 36.66
CA LEU A 415 -31.49 11.85 36.53
C LEU A 415 -33.01 11.82 36.68
N ASP A 416 -33.67 10.77 36.17
CA ASP A 416 -35.11 10.55 36.37
C ASP A 416 -35.47 10.32 37.85
N LEU A 417 -34.56 9.74 38.64
CA LEU A 417 -34.69 9.57 40.10
C LEU A 417 -34.38 10.85 40.90
N GLY A 418 -34.01 11.95 40.22
CA GLY A 418 -33.86 13.28 40.82
C GLY A 418 -32.45 13.59 41.33
N VAL A 419 -31.41 12.89 40.88
CA VAL A 419 -30.02 13.18 41.27
C VAL A 419 -29.61 14.59 40.78
N ASN A 420 -28.85 15.32 41.60
CA ASN A 420 -28.48 16.72 41.34
C ASN A 420 -27.46 16.87 40.20
N ILE A 421 -27.92 17.31 39.01
CA ILE A 421 -27.08 17.56 37.83
C ILE A 421 -25.98 18.63 38.02
N TYR A 422 -26.09 19.45 39.07
CA TYR A 422 -25.11 20.50 39.39
C TYR A 422 -24.10 20.09 40.47
N ALA A 423 -24.14 18.84 40.93
CA ALA A 423 -23.21 18.31 41.94
C ALA A 423 -21.75 18.57 41.57
N ASN A 424 -20.89 18.74 42.58
CA ASN A 424 -19.44 18.95 42.43
C ASN A 424 -19.07 20.04 41.40
N GLU A 425 -19.73 21.20 41.44
CA GLU A 425 -19.54 22.28 40.46
C GLU A 425 -19.74 21.83 38.99
N SER A 426 -20.75 20.99 38.75
CA SER A 426 -21.04 20.42 37.42
C SER A 426 -19.90 19.57 36.86
N SER A 427 -19.24 18.75 37.69
CA SER A 427 -18.16 17.83 37.25
C SER A 427 -18.56 16.98 36.05
N ILE A 428 -19.78 16.46 36.01
CA ILE A 428 -20.26 15.63 34.90
C ILE A 428 -20.25 16.36 33.55
N LEU A 429 -20.51 17.67 33.53
CA LEU A 429 -20.39 18.48 32.32
C LEU A 429 -18.91 18.63 31.92
N LYS A 430 -18.03 18.89 32.89
CA LYS A 430 -16.58 19.02 32.63
C LYS A 430 -16.00 17.73 32.06
N GLU A 431 -16.34 16.57 32.65
CA GLU A 431 -15.89 15.27 32.15
C GLU A 431 -16.50 14.96 30.78
N ALA A 432 -17.81 15.18 30.57
CA ALA A 432 -18.42 14.96 29.25
C ALA A 432 -17.78 15.83 28.16
N VAL A 433 -17.37 17.06 28.49
CA VAL A 433 -16.61 17.94 27.58
C VAL A 433 -15.19 17.41 27.36
N ARG A 434 -14.49 17.00 28.41
CA ARG A 434 -13.13 16.41 28.34
C ARG A 434 -13.08 15.19 27.42
N TYR A 435 -14.08 14.33 27.51
CA TYR A 435 -14.20 13.11 26.70
C TYR A 435 -14.97 13.29 25.39
N ASN A 436 -15.33 14.53 25.03
CA ASN A 436 -16.03 14.86 23.79
C ASN A 436 -17.37 14.10 23.57
N ASP A 437 -18.18 13.91 24.62
CA ASP A 437 -19.48 13.23 24.50
C ASP A 437 -20.66 14.19 24.40
N ALA A 438 -21.01 14.50 23.15
CA ALA A 438 -22.16 15.34 22.82
C ALA A 438 -23.52 14.74 23.23
N ARG A 439 -23.64 13.40 23.38
CA ARG A 439 -24.89 12.75 23.80
C ARG A 439 -25.14 12.99 25.28
N VAL A 440 -24.11 12.80 26.11
CA VAL A 440 -24.19 13.10 27.54
C VAL A 440 -24.42 14.59 27.74
N ILE A 441 -23.75 15.46 26.98
CA ILE A 441 -24.01 16.91 27.05
C ILE A 441 -25.44 17.24 26.66
N ARG A 442 -26.00 16.66 25.59
CA ARG A 442 -27.42 16.83 25.25
C ARG A 442 -28.35 16.40 26.40
N LEU A 443 -28.05 15.28 27.04
CA LEU A 443 -28.81 14.80 28.19
C LEU A 443 -28.70 15.76 29.38
N ILE A 444 -27.49 16.22 29.71
CA ILE A 444 -27.25 17.25 30.74
C ILE A 444 -28.10 18.48 30.43
N MET A 445 -27.96 19.05 29.23
CA MET A 445 -28.67 20.28 28.81
C MET A 445 -30.19 20.13 28.84
N LYS A 446 -30.73 18.92 28.62
CA LYS A 446 -32.17 18.63 28.74
C LYS A 446 -32.68 18.77 30.18
N TYR A 447 -31.88 18.41 31.18
CA TYR A 447 -32.25 18.48 32.60
C TYR A 447 -31.76 19.78 33.28
N SER A 448 -30.94 20.59 32.58
CA SER A 448 -30.46 21.88 33.06
C SER A 448 -31.51 22.98 32.98
N LYS A 449 -31.91 23.49 34.15
CA LYS A 449 -32.86 24.61 34.32
C LYS A 449 -32.18 25.99 34.36
N LYS A 450 -30.86 26.04 34.56
CA LYS A 450 -30.04 27.26 34.61
C LYS A 450 -28.64 26.98 34.07
N PRO A 451 -27.87 28.02 33.66
CA PRO A 451 -26.50 27.84 33.19
C PRO A 451 -25.63 27.16 34.26
N HIS A 452 -24.73 26.28 33.81
CA HIS A 452 -23.73 25.65 34.68
C HIS A 452 -22.66 26.66 35.12
N ILE A 453 -22.15 26.49 36.34
CA ILE A 453 -21.08 27.31 36.89
C ILE A 453 -19.79 27.08 36.07
N LYS A 454 -19.03 28.15 35.80
CA LYS A 454 -17.78 28.10 35.01
C LYS A 454 -17.97 27.49 33.60
N MET A 455 -19.09 27.79 32.94
CA MET A 455 -19.34 27.36 31.56
C MET A 455 -18.25 27.84 30.59
N GLU A 456 -17.70 29.04 30.83
CA GLU A 456 -16.61 29.65 30.04
C GLU A 456 -15.38 28.73 29.92
N SER A 457 -14.95 28.07 31.01
CA SER A 457 -13.79 27.17 30.95
C SER A 457 -14.08 25.88 30.17
N SER A 458 -15.32 25.39 30.23
CA SER A 458 -15.72 24.21 29.46
C SER A 458 -15.86 24.54 27.98
N PHE A 459 -16.38 25.74 27.68
CA PHE A 459 -16.47 26.26 26.32
C PHE A 459 -15.08 26.54 25.73
N ASP A 460 -14.18 27.14 26.50
CA ASP A 460 -12.78 27.32 26.15
C ASP A 460 -12.11 25.97 25.84
N HIS A 461 -12.22 24.98 26.74
CA HIS A 461 -11.68 23.65 26.50
C HIS A 461 -12.24 22.99 25.23
N ALA A 462 -13.55 23.12 24.98
CA ALA A 462 -14.17 22.61 23.76
C ALA A 462 -13.60 23.29 22.50
N CYS A 463 -13.42 24.61 22.53
CA CYS A 463 -12.84 25.36 21.41
C CYS A 463 -11.34 25.07 21.23
N ALA A 464 -10.60 24.92 22.33
CA ALA A 464 -9.18 24.59 22.34
C ALA A 464 -8.91 23.22 21.68
N ASN A 465 -9.81 22.25 21.88
CA ASN A 465 -9.74 20.91 21.29
C ASN A 465 -10.56 20.75 19.99
N SER A 466 -11.13 21.83 19.46
CA SER A 466 -11.97 21.82 18.24
C SER A 466 -13.20 20.88 18.33
N TYR A 467 -13.78 20.73 19.52
CA TYR A 467 -15.04 20.03 19.73
C TYR A 467 -16.22 20.91 19.31
N ILE A 468 -16.37 21.13 17.99
CA ILE A 468 -17.30 22.12 17.42
C ILE A 468 -18.76 21.83 17.79
N GLU A 469 -19.18 20.56 17.78
CA GLU A 469 -20.53 20.17 18.18
C GLU A 469 -20.81 20.55 19.64
N ILE A 470 -19.84 20.29 20.53
CA ILE A 470 -19.93 20.65 21.94
C ILE A 470 -19.93 22.16 22.13
N ALA A 471 -19.00 22.88 21.50
CA ALA A 471 -18.95 24.33 21.56
C ALA A 471 -20.28 24.96 21.09
N SER A 472 -20.86 24.43 20.01
CA SER A 472 -22.18 24.82 19.52
C SER A 472 -23.30 24.53 20.53
N LEU A 473 -23.34 23.33 21.13
CA LEU A 473 -24.32 22.98 22.16
C LEU A 473 -24.23 23.91 23.38
N LEU A 474 -23.02 24.21 23.84
CA LEU A 474 -22.76 25.12 24.96
C LEU A 474 -23.21 26.56 24.63
N MET A 475 -22.84 27.09 23.46
CA MET A 475 -23.19 28.44 23.03
C MET A 475 -24.69 28.61 22.73
N ASN A 476 -25.36 27.55 22.28
CA ASN A 476 -26.82 27.54 22.13
C ASN A 476 -27.54 27.56 23.49
N ASN A 477 -26.96 26.94 24.52
CA ASN A 477 -27.48 26.98 25.88
C ASN A 477 -27.24 28.33 26.57
N ASP A 478 -26.06 28.93 26.37
CA ASP A 478 -25.69 30.25 26.89
C ASP A 478 -25.08 31.15 25.80
N LYS A 479 -25.94 31.98 25.18
CA LYS A 479 -25.53 32.93 24.14
C LYS A 479 -24.55 34.00 24.63
N SER A 480 -24.44 34.23 25.94
CA SER A 480 -23.51 35.22 26.49
C SER A 480 -22.04 34.82 26.29
N LEU A 481 -21.77 33.52 26.06
CA LEU A 481 -20.42 32.99 25.82
C LEU A 481 -19.70 33.65 24.65
N ALA A 482 -20.40 33.98 23.56
CA ALA A 482 -19.78 34.62 22.39
C ALA A 482 -19.17 36.00 22.72
N VAL A 483 -19.80 36.74 23.64
CA VAL A 483 -19.31 38.06 24.07
C VAL A 483 -18.22 37.92 25.12
N LYS A 484 -18.40 37.01 26.09
CA LYS A 484 -17.46 36.81 27.19
C LYS A 484 -16.13 36.18 26.74
N CYS A 485 -16.17 35.30 25.74
CA CYS A 485 -15.01 34.59 25.22
C CYS A 485 -14.46 35.22 23.93
N LYS A 486 -14.80 36.47 23.62
CA LYS A 486 -14.37 37.16 22.38
C LYS A 486 -12.85 37.25 22.21
N ASP A 487 -12.10 37.23 23.32
CA ASP A 487 -10.64 37.37 23.31
C ASP A 487 -9.98 36.18 22.59
N MET A 488 -10.65 35.02 22.52
CA MET A 488 -10.19 33.82 21.82
C MET A 488 -10.21 33.94 20.28
N ILE A 489 -10.93 34.93 19.72
CA ILE A 489 -11.11 35.09 18.27
C ILE A 489 -9.76 35.23 17.54
N TYR A 490 -8.83 35.94 18.15
CA TYR A 490 -7.50 36.14 17.58
C TYR A 490 -6.69 34.83 17.56
N ASP A 491 -6.75 34.06 18.65
CA ASP A 491 -6.08 32.77 18.75
C ASP A 491 -6.67 31.78 17.74
N PHE A 492 -7.99 31.76 17.54
CA PHE A 492 -8.61 30.94 16.50
C PHE A 492 -8.14 31.30 15.09
N ALA A 493 -7.90 32.59 14.82
CA ALA A 493 -7.40 33.02 13.53
C ALA A 493 -5.92 32.63 13.30
N ILE A 494 -5.09 32.69 14.34
CA ILE A 494 -3.67 32.27 14.29
C ILE A 494 -3.54 30.76 14.19
N GLU A 495 -4.30 30.01 14.99
CA GLU A 495 -4.28 28.55 15.05
C GLU A 495 -5.11 27.90 13.93
N GLU A 496 -5.67 28.70 13.02
CA GLU A 496 -6.51 28.27 11.90
C GLU A 496 -7.74 27.44 12.32
N LYS A 497 -8.30 27.70 13.51
CA LYS A 497 -9.54 27.10 14.02
C LYS A 497 -10.77 27.79 13.43
N LEU A 498 -10.91 27.68 12.10
CA LEU A 498 -11.92 28.41 11.33
C LEU A 498 -13.36 28.06 11.68
N GLU A 499 -13.61 26.83 12.12
CA GLU A 499 -14.94 26.38 12.53
C GLU A 499 -15.36 27.00 13.87
N CYS A 500 -14.42 27.12 14.82
CA CYS A 500 -14.62 27.90 16.05
C CYS A 500 -14.85 29.38 15.72
N LEU A 501 -14.03 29.95 14.82
CA LEU A 501 -14.20 31.34 14.39
C LEU A 501 -15.56 31.57 13.71
N GLU A 502 -16.00 30.65 12.85
CA GLU A 502 -17.32 30.72 12.21
C GLU A 502 -18.45 30.60 13.24
N LEU A 503 -18.30 29.79 14.29
CA LEU A 503 -19.28 29.69 15.37
C LEU A 503 -19.47 31.05 16.08
N PHE A 504 -18.38 31.77 16.36
CA PHE A 504 -18.44 33.12 16.92
C PHE A 504 -19.11 34.13 15.97
N LEU A 505 -18.74 34.11 14.68
CA LEU A 505 -19.32 34.98 13.66
C LEU A 505 -20.82 34.73 13.48
N LYS A 506 -21.26 33.46 13.44
CA LYS A 506 -22.68 33.08 13.38
C LYS A 506 -23.48 33.58 14.58
N ASN A 507 -22.84 33.68 15.74
CA ASN A 507 -23.45 34.16 16.99
C ASN A 507 -23.26 35.67 17.21
N GLY A 508 -22.91 36.43 16.16
CA GLY A 508 -22.93 37.89 16.17
C GLY A 508 -21.67 38.56 16.71
N ALA A 509 -20.53 37.89 16.71
CA ALA A 509 -19.25 38.52 17.03
C ALA A 509 -18.90 39.62 15.99
N ASP A 510 -18.71 40.85 16.44
CA ASP A 510 -18.30 41.97 15.58
C ASP A 510 -16.79 41.93 15.28
N MET A 511 -16.47 41.80 13.99
CA MET A 511 -15.11 41.74 13.46
C MET A 511 -14.68 43.00 12.70
N ASN A 512 -15.53 44.02 12.58
CA ASN A 512 -15.14 45.31 11.99
C ASN A 512 -14.48 46.25 13.02
N THR A 513 -13.78 45.64 13.99
CA THR A 513 -12.94 46.31 14.98
C THR A 513 -11.51 46.46 14.45
N LYS A 514 -10.67 47.21 15.17
CA LYS A 514 -9.23 47.32 14.85
C LYS A 514 -8.54 45.95 14.85
N GLN A 515 -8.92 45.06 15.77
CA GLN A 515 -8.35 43.72 15.88
C GLN A 515 -8.80 42.83 14.71
N GLY A 516 -10.09 42.84 14.36
CA GLY A 516 -10.59 42.04 13.23
C GLY A 516 -10.04 42.48 11.86
N ARG A 517 -9.86 43.80 11.63
CA ARG A 517 -9.14 44.30 10.45
C ARG A 517 -7.66 43.89 10.42
N SER A 518 -7.02 43.77 11.60
CA SER A 518 -5.66 43.22 11.70
C SER A 518 -5.63 41.76 11.30
N ILE A 519 -6.54 40.94 11.83
CA ILE A 519 -6.68 39.52 11.50
C ILE A 519 -6.88 39.33 9.98
N MET A 520 -7.74 40.14 9.35
CA MET A 520 -7.93 40.13 7.90
C MET A 520 -6.62 40.47 7.15
N SER A 521 -5.90 41.49 7.61
CA SER A 521 -4.62 41.90 7.01
C SER A 521 -3.55 40.81 7.15
N ASP A 522 -3.46 40.17 8.31
CA ASP A 522 -2.52 39.09 8.57
C ASP A 522 -2.85 37.84 7.76
N GLY A 523 -4.14 37.50 7.61
CA GLY A 523 -4.58 36.45 6.70
C GLY A 523 -4.14 36.70 5.25
N ILE A 524 -4.22 37.95 4.77
CA ILE A 524 -3.74 38.33 3.44
C ILE A 524 -2.21 38.20 3.32
N ARG A 525 -1.46 38.74 4.30
CA ARG A 525 0.02 38.73 4.33
C ARG A 525 0.60 37.32 4.32
N HIS A 526 0.00 36.42 5.10
CA HIS A 526 0.45 35.03 5.23
C HIS A 526 -0.16 34.11 4.15
N GLY A 527 -1.11 34.59 3.36
CA GLY A 527 -1.71 33.80 2.29
C GLY A 527 -2.75 32.78 2.75
N ASN A 528 -3.35 32.96 3.93
CA ASN A 528 -4.36 32.07 4.50
C ASN A 528 -5.70 32.26 3.77
N LYS A 529 -5.90 31.48 2.70
CA LYS A 529 -7.10 31.59 1.85
C LYS A 529 -8.41 31.26 2.54
N PRO A 530 -8.49 30.17 3.33
CA PRO A 530 -9.69 29.84 4.07
C PRO A 530 -10.12 30.96 5.05
N LEU A 531 -9.19 31.52 5.82
CA LEU A 531 -9.47 32.62 6.76
C LEU A 531 -10.01 33.86 6.04
N VAL A 532 -9.31 34.34 5.01
CA VAL A 532 -9.71 35.54 4.27
C VAL A 532 -11.07 35.34 3.59
N SER A 533 -11.34 34.15 3.07
CA SER A 533 -12.64 33.84 2.43
C SER A 533 -13.77 33.82 3.46
N LEU A 534 -13.52 33.24 4.64
CA LEU A 534 -14.48 33.24 5.75
C LEU A 534 -14.79 34.67 6.21
N LEU A 535 -13.77 35.48 6.45
CA LEU A 535 -13.93 36.87 6.89
C LEU A 535 -14.68 37.72 5.85
N LEU A 536 -14.36 37.59 4.56
CA LEU A 536 -15.10 38.28 3.49
C LEU A 536 -16.58 37.86 3.44
N ARG A 537 -16.88 36.57 3.64
CA ARG A 537 -18.27 36.06 3.66
C ARG A 537 -19.11 36.70 4.76
N TYR A 538 -18.50 37.04 5.90
CA TYR A 538 -19.16 37.71 7.02
C TYR A 538 -18.97 39.24 7.00
N GLY A 539 -18.52 39.82 5.88
CA GLY A 539 -18.49 41.28 5.69
C GLY A 539 -17.39 42.00 6.49
N VAL A 540 -16.28 41.33 6.78
CA VAL A 540 -15.13 41.97 7.43
C VAL A 540 -14.37 42.85 6.43
N GLU A 541 -14.18 44.11 6.79
CA GLU A 541 -13.55 45.13 5.94
C GLU A 541 -12.04 44.92 5.77
N ILE A 542 -11.54 45.27 4.58
CA ILE A 542 -10.11 45.24 4.26
C ILE A 542 -9.46 46.54 4.72
N ASN A 543 -8.27 46.45 5.34
CA ASN A 543 -7.50 47.63 5.69
C ASN A 543 -6.77 48.20 4.47
N TYR A 544 -7.40 49.16 3.81
CA TYR A 544 -6.90 49.81 2.60
C TYR A 544 -5.72 50.78 2.82
N ASP A 545 -5.45 51.19 4.06
CA ASP A 545 -4.34 52.11 4.38
C ASP A 545 -2.96 51.42 4.34
N ASP A 546 -2.91 50.08 4.42
CA ASP A 546 -1.68 49.32 4.28
C ASP A 546 -1.27 49.20 2.79
N LYS A 547 -0.34 50.07 2.39
CA LYS A 547 0.19 50.15 1.01
C LYS A 547 0.79 48.83 0.49
N ASN A 548 1.25 47.95 1.39
CA ASN A 548 1.84 46.67 0.99
C ASN A 548 0.79 45.56 0.82
N LEU A 549 -0.41 45.75 1.36
CA LEU A 549 -1.44 44.70 1.41
C LEU A 549 -1.90 44.27 0.01
N PHE A 550 -1.94 45.19 -0.95
CA PHE A 550 -2.16 44.88 -2.35
C PHE A 550 -1.11 43.91 -2.91
N GLU A 551 0.18 44.16 -2.63
CA GLU A 551 1.27 43.31 -3.13
C GLU A 551 1.23 41.91 -2.51
N TYR A 552 0.90 41.82 -1.22
CA TYR A 552 0.65 40.55 -0.54
C TYR A 552 -0.57 39.83 -1.13
N ALA A 553 -1.68 40.52 -1.39
CA ALA A 553 -2.85 39.96 -2.03
C ALA A 553 -2.52 39.40 -3.43
N CYS A 554 -1.72 40.12 -4.21
CA CYS A 554 -1.23 39.66 -5.51
C CYS A 554 -0.33 38.41 -5.38
N LYS A 555 0.65 38.43 -4.46
CA LYS A 555 1.55 37.31 -4.19
C LYS A 555 0.80 36.04 -3.77
N SER A 556 -0.19 36.20 -2.88
CA SER A 556 -1.04 35.12 -2.35
C SER A 556 -2.20 34.74 -3.27
N ARG A 557 -2.36 35.44 -4.42
CA ARG A 557 -3.40 35.22 -5.43
C ARG A 557 -4.82 35.37 -4.90
N PHE A 558 -5.03 36.35 -4.02
CA PHE A 558 -6.33 36.74 -3.52
C PHE A 558 -7.10 37.60 -4.52
N TYR A 559 -7.60 36.97 -5.59
CA TYR A 559 -8.22 37.71 -6.70
C TYR A 559 -9.39 38.59 -6.28
N SER A 560 -10.23 38.19 -5.32
CA SER A 560 -11.31 39.01 -4.79
C SER A 560 -10.77 40.29 -4.14
N VAL A 561 -9.77 40.16 -3.27
CA VAL A 561 -9.09 41.29 -2.61
C VAL A 561 -8.43 42.20 -3.64
N VAL A 562 -7.72 41.63 -4.63
CA VAL A 562 -7.06 42.40 -5.70
C VAL A 562 -8.08 43.18 -6.52
N LYS A 563 -9.22 42.57 -6.86
CA LYS A 563 -10.32 43.27 -7.56
C LYS A 563 -10.82 44.45 -6.73
N HIS A 564 -11.10 44.25 -5.44
CA HIS A 564 -11.54 45.34 -4.57
C HIS A 564 -10.55 46.50 -4.52
N PHE A 565 -9.24 46.21 -4.42
CA PHE A 565 -8.21 47.25 -4.45
C PHE A 565 -8.18 48.05 -5.77
N LEU A 566 -8.37 47.37 -6.91
CA LEU A 566 -8.41 48.01 -8.22
C LEU A 566 -9.72 48.77 -8.46
N GLU A 567 -10.86 48.27 -7.95
CA GLU A 567 -12.19 48.90 -8.06
C GLU A 567 -12.27 50.26 -7.39
N ILE A 568 -11.66 50.39 -6.21
CA ILE A 568 -11.66 51.65 -5.44
C ILE A 568 -10.50 52.59 -5.85
N GLU A 569 -9.73 52.22 -6.87
CA GLU A 569 -8.53 52.94 -7.35
C GLU A 569 -7.46 53.22 -6.26
N ASN A 570 -7.44 52.43 -5.18
CA ASN A 570 -6.53 52.62 -4.05
C ASN A 570 -5.22 51.83 -4.21
N VAL A 571 -4.58 51.95 -5.37
CA VAL A 571 -3.30 51.30 -5.67
C VAL A 571 -2.42 52.24 -6.49
N SER A 572 -1.13 52.29 -6.17
CA SER A 572 -0.19 53.08 -6.97
C SER A 572 -0.01 52.52 -8.38
N LYS A 573 0.10 53.39 -9.39
CA LYS A 573 0.39 52.98 -10.77
C LYS A 573 1.70 52.20 -10.90
N ASP A 574 2.67 52.45 -10.02
CA ASP A 574 3.94 51.71 -10.00
C ASP A 574 3.75 50.26 -9.53
N SER A 575 2.95 50.04 -8.47
CA SER A 575 2.60 48.70 -7.98
C SER A 575 1.85 47.89 -9.05
N ILE A 576 0.91 48.51 -9.77
CA ILE A 576 0.19 47.85 -10.89
C ILE A 576 1.17 47.46 -12.01
N ARG A 577 2.09 48.36 -12.41
CA ARG A 577 3.10 48.07 -13.45
C ARG A 577 4.03 46.92 -13.06
N LYS A 578 4.52 46.93 -11.82
CA LYS A 578 5.39 45.87 -11.27
C LYS A 578 4.68 44.52 -11.27
N GLU A 579 3.45 44.47 -10.77
CA GLU A 579 2.68 43.22 -10.73
C GLU A 579 2.29 42.74 -12.13
N PHE A 580 1.94 43.65 -13.06
CA PHE A 580 1.67 43.30 -14.44
C PHE A 580 2.88 42.64 -15.12
N LEU A 581 4.08 43.21 -14.98
CA LEU A 581 5.31 42.62 -15.52
C LEU A 581 5.64 41.28 -14.86
N LYS A 582 5.53 41.20 -13.53
CA LYS A 582 5.74 39.96 -12.78
C LYS A 582 4.77 38.86 -13.26
N SER A 583 3.50 39.20 -13.46
CA SER A 583 2.47 38.31 -14.00
C SER A 583 2.77 37.87 -15.44
N CYS A 584 3.37 38.75 -16.26
CA CYS A 584 3.88 38.35 -17.58
C CYS A 584 4.98 37.30 -17.44
N PHE A 585 5.97 37.52 -16.56
CA PHE A 585 7.07 36.57 -16.33
C PHE A 585 6.60 35.23 -15.79
N SER A 586 5.65 35.23 -14.86
CA SER A 586 5.11 34.02 -14.24
C SER A 586 4.01 33.33 -15.05
N ASN A 587 3.65 33.86 -16.23
CA ASN A 587 2.59 33.33 -17.09
C ASN A 587 1.22 33.27 -16.39
N HIS A 588 0.91 34.26 -15.56
CA HIS A 588 -0.27 34.28 -14.69
C HIS A 588 -1.48 34.92 -15.39
N TYR A 589 -2.28 34.10 -16.08
CA TYR A 589 -3.43 34.56 -16.85
C TYR A 589 -4.47 35.33 -16.02
N GLU A 590 -4.90 34.81 -14.88
CA GLU A 590 -5.97 35.42 -14.08
C GLU A 590 -5.58 36.82 -13.59
N MET A 591 -4.34 36.99 -13.13
CA MET A 591 -3.85 38.30 -12.69
C MET A 591 -3.74 39.28 -13.85
N LEU A 592 -3.21 38.84 -15.01
CA LEU A 592 -3.15 39.68 -16.21
C LEU A 592 -4.54 40.08 -16.68
N SER A 593 -5.50 39.16 -16.67
CA SER A 593 -6.89 39.44 -17.02
C SER A 593 -7.52 40.43 -16.06
N ILE A 594 -7.33 40.29 -14.75
CA ILE A 594 -7.84 41.23 -13.75
C ILE A 594 -7.23 42.61 -13.98
N ILE A 595 -5.90 42.73 -14.00
CA ILE A 595 -5.23 44.02 -14.18
C ILE A 595 -5.69 44.70 -15.48
N LEU A 596 -5.74 43.98 -16.59
CA LEU A 596 -6.14 44.56 -17.88
C LEU A 596 -7.62 44.95 -17.93
N ASN A 597 -8.52 44.20 -17.29
CA ASN A 597 -9.95 44.50 -17.27
C ASN A 597 -10.28 45.73 -16.40
N TYR A 598 -9.53 45.95 -15.32
CA TYR A 598 -9.67 47.12 -14.46
C TYR A 598 -8.77 48.30 -14.88
N SER A 599 -8.07 48.19 -16.01
CA SER A 599 -7.27 49.28 -16.58
C SER A 599 -8.03 49.99 -17.71
N SER A 600 -7.98 51.32 -17.74
CA SER A 600 -8.49 52.10 -18.87
C SER A 600 -7.71 51.80 -20.16
N TYR A 601 -8.23 52.19 -21.33
CA TYR A 601 -7.54 52.03 -22.61
C TYR A 601 -6.13 52.67 -22.61
N ASN A 602 -6.01 53.88 -22.05
CA ASN A 602 -4.72 54.58 -21.98
C ASN A 602 -3.73 53.86 -21.06
N GLU A 603 -4.20 53.32 -19.94
CA GLU A 603 -3.36 52.56 -19.01
C GLU A 603 -2.90 51.23 -19.62
N ARG A 604 -3.78 50.50 -20.32
CA ARG A 604 -3.40 49.30 -21.06
C ARG A 604 -2.31 49.59 -22.09
N ASN A 605 -2.40 50.69 -22.82
CA ASN A 605 -1.35 51.09 -23.77
C ASN A 605 0.00 51.36 -23.08
N ILE A 606 -0.01 52.04 -21.94
CA ILE A 606 1.20 52.23 -21.12
C ILE A 606 1.75 50.87 -20.67
N LEU A 607 0.91 49.98 -20.13
CA LEU A 607 1.30 48.64 -19.69
C LEU A 607 1.92 47.82 -20.81
N PHE A 608 1.31 47.78 -22.00
CA PHE A 608 1.86 47.05 -23.16
C PHE A 608 3.17 47.63 -23.69
N SER A 609 3.36 48.96 -23.57
CA SER A 609 4.56 49.66 -24.03
C SER A 609 5.75 49.57 -23.06
N LEU A 610 5.56 49.02 -21.85
CA LEU A 610 6.60 48.95 -20.81
C LEU A 610 7.90 48.36 -21.37
N SER A 611 9.02 49.02 -21.05
CA SER A 611 10.36 48.64 -21.48
C SER A 611 10.45 48.35 -22.98
N TYR A 612 9.85 49.20 -23.81
CA TYR A 612 9.85 49.11 -25.27
C TYR A 612 9.13 47.85 -25.83
N GLY A 613 7.98 47.51 -25.26
CA GLY A 613 7.17 46.35 -25.71
C GLY A 613 7.63 45.00 -25.15
N LEU A 614 8.33 45.03 -24.01
CA LEU A 614 8.79 43.83 -23.30
C LEU A 614 7.65 42.86 -22.92
N PRO A 615 6.44 43.30 -22.49
CA PRO A 615 5.37 42.40 -22.08
C PRO A 615 5.02 41.35 -23.15
N LEU A 616 4.78 41.78 -24.40
CA LEU A 616 4.44 40.87 -25.49
C LEU A 616 5.60 39.90 -25.79
N ASN A 617 6.85 40.37 -25.69
CA ASN A 617 8.03 39.52 -25.85
C ASN A 617 8.07 38.42 -24.77
N ILE A 618 7.87 38.77 -23.49
CA ILE A 618 7.84 37.80 -22.39
C ILE A 618 6.72 36.77 -22.62
N VAL A 619 5.46 37.22 -22.77
CA VAL A 619 4.33 36.29 -22.87
C VAL A 619 4.40 35.42 -24.13
N SER A 620 4.98 35.93 -25.22
CA SER A 620 5.20 35.12 -26.43
C SER A 620 6.14 33.94 -26.15
N ARG A 621 7.14 34.09 -25.27
CA ARG A 621 8.12 33.03 -24.95
C ARG A 621 7.56 31.94 -24.05
N ASN A 622 6.49 32.21 -23.31
CA ASN A 622 5.98 31.33 -22.26
C ASN A 622 5.12 30.16 -22.77
N GLY A 623 4.73 30.17 -24.05
CA GLY A 623 3.91 29.11 -24.65
C GLY A 623 2.40 29.24 -24.44
N SER A 624 1.92 30.26 -23.71
CA SER A 624 0.50 30.41 -23.40
C SER A 624 -0.26 31.17 -24.49
N LYS A 625 -0.91 30.43 -25.39
CA LYS A 625 -1.79 31.01 -26.42
C LYS A 625 -2.88 31.90 -25.80
N ARG A 626 -3.47 31.47 -24.67
CA ARG A 626 -4.53 32.20 -23.97
C ARG A 626 -4.13 33.62 -23.54
N ILE A 627 -2.89 33.80 -23.07
CA ILE A 627 -2.38 35.13 -22.67
C ILE A 627 -2.07 35.99 -23.90
N VAL A 628 -1.50 35.39 -24.95
CA VAL A 628 -1.24 36.11 -26.20
C VAL A 628 -2.56 36.58 -26.82
N ASP A 629 -3.58 35.72 -26.86
CA ASP A 629 -4.92 36.07 -27.35
C ASP A 629 -5.55 37.18 -26.50
N LEU A 630 -5.47 37.09 -25.16
CA LEU A 630 -5.88 38.17 -24.25
C LEU A 630 -5.18 39.49 -24.60
N PHE A 631 -3.86 39.49 -24.85
CA PHE A 631 -3.14 40.71 -25.21
C PHE A 631 -3.62 41.27 -26.56
N LEU A 632 -3.91 40.39 -27.54
CA LEU A 632 -4.42 40.78 -28.85
C LEU A 632 -5.84 41.35 -28.81
N GLU A 633 -6.70 40.79 -27.95
CA GLU A 633 -8.07 41.25 -27.66
C GLU A 633 -8.06 42.59 -26.94
N MET A 634 -7.15 42.76 -25.96
CA MET A 634 -7.00 43.98 -25.18
C MET A 634 -6.27 45.11 -25.93
N GLY A 635 -5.96 44.91 -27.22
CA GLY A 635 -5.48 45.96 -28.12
C GLY A 635 -3.95 46.16 -28.13
N THR A 636 -3.15 45.15 -27.77
CA THR A 636 -1.69 45.28 -27.81
C THR A 636 -1.18 45.66 -29.21
N VAL A 637 -0.26 46.63 -29.26
CA VAL A 637 0.38 47.07 -30.51
C VAL A 637 1.50 46.10 -30.87
N ILE A 638 1.41 45.49 -32.05
CA ILE A 638 2.42 44.55 -32.54
C ILE A 638 3.53 45.33 -33.24
N SER A 639 4.68 45.47 -32.58
CA SER A 639 5.93 45.84 -33.24
C SER A 639 6.64 44.60 -33.78
N TYR A 640 7.14 44.66 -35.02
CA TYR A 640 7.85 43.52 -35.60
C TYR A 640 9.10 43.18 -34.78
N ASN A 641 9.14 41.95 -34.25
CA ASN A 641 10.30 41.40 -33.56
C ASN A 641 10.54 39.95 -33.99
N ARG A 642 11.76 39.66 -34.44
CA ARG A 642 12.15 38.32 -34.91
C ARG A 642 11.83 37.21 -33.89
N LYS A 643 12.05 37.48 -32.59
CA LYS A 643 11.80 36.50 -31.53
C LYS A 643 10.32 36.22 -31.36
N ILE A 644 9.49 37.26 -31.36
CA ILE A 644 8.02 37.15 -31.23
C ILE A 644 7.45 36.29 -32.37
N PHE A 645 7.87 36.54 -33.61
CA PHE A 645 7.44 35.75 -34.75
C PHE A 645 7.81 34.26 -34.62
N LEU A 646 9.06 33.95 -34.26
CA LEU A 646 9.51 32.57 -34.10
C LEU A 646 8.81 31.86 -32.94
N ASN A 647 8.58 32.56 -31.82
CA ASN A 647 7.81 32.03 -30.71
C ASN A 647 6.36 31.76 -31.13
N ALA A 648 5.76 32.67 -31.89
CA ALA A 648 4.41 32.49 -32.41
C ALA A 648 4.30 31.26 -33.31
N CYS A 649 5.30 31.02 -34.17
CA CYS A 649 5.41 29.81 -34.98
C CYS A 649 5.55 28.56 -34.11
N LYS A 650 6.44 28.59 -33.11
CA LYS A 650 6.73 27.46 -32.22
C LYS A 650 5.53 27.04 -31.37
N PHE A 651 4.79 28.01 -30.84
CA PHE A 651 3.78 27.80 -29.81
C PHE A 651 2.33 27.91 -30.33
N GLY A 652 2.13 28.16 -31.61
CA GLY A 652 0.78 28.07 -32.19
C GLY A 652 -0.07 29.34 -32.06
N TYR A 653 0.52 30.53 -32.01
CA TYR A 653 -0.22 31.81 -31.94
C TYR A 653 -0.67 32.31 -33.32
N ASP A 654 -1.68 31.65 -33.89
CA ASP A 654 -2.25 31.94 -35.22
C ASP A 654 -2.78 33.38 -35.36
N GLY A 655 -3.47 33.93 -34.37
CA GLY A 655 -3.94 35.33 -34.39
C GLY A 655 -2.79 36.34 -34.50
N LEU A 656 -1.69 36.09 -33.78
CA LEU A 656 -0.48 36.91 -33.84
C LEU A 656 0.22 36.78 -35.19
N ILE A 657 0.35 35.55 -35.73
CA ILE A 657 0.92 35.31 -37.06
C ILE A 657 0.10 36.00 -38.16
N ALA A 658 -1.23 35.91 -38.12
CA ALA A 658 -2.10 36.55 -39.09
C ALA A 658 -1.88 38.08 -39.14
N ARG A 659 -1.79 38.73 -37.97
CA ARG A 659 -1.49 40.17 -37.88
C ARG A 659 -0.08 40.51 -38.38
N ILE A 660 0.93 39.69 -38.08
CA ILE A 660 2.31 39.87 -38.60
C ILE A 660 2.34 39.72 -40.12
N VAL A 661 1.69 38.71 -40.68
CA VAL A 661 1.64 38.44 -42.12
C VAL A 661 0.91 39.55 -42.86
N ASN A 662 -0.19 40.08 -42.31
CA ASN A 662 -0.87 41.25 -42.86
C ASN A 662 0.06 42.48 -42.88
N HIS A 663 0.84 42.69 -41.83
CA HIS A 663 1.84 43.76 -41.82
C HIS A 663 2.94 43.54 -42.88
N TRP A 664 3.39 42.29 -43.10
CA TRP A 664 4.34 41.97 -44.18
C TRP A 664 3.76 42.17 -45.58
N LYS A 665 2.47 41.91 -45.80
CA LYS A 665 1.80 42.21 -47.08
C LYS A 665 1.81 43.71 -47.39
N ILE A 666 1.72 44.56 -46.36
CA ILE A 666 1.68 46.03 -46.51
C ILE A 666 3.08 46.62 -46.62
N LYS A 667 3.99 46.28 -45.69
CA LYS A 667 5.33 46.92 -45.58
C LYS A 667 6.47 46.10 -46.18
N GLY A 668 6.19 44.91 -46.72
CA GLY A 668 7.19 43.95 -47.15
C GLY A 668 7.73 43.09 -46.00
N MET A 669 8.20 41.88 -46.33
CA MET A 669 8.82 40.98 -45.37
C MET A 669 10.28 41.39 -45.11
N PRO A 670 10.70 41.56 -43.85
CA PRO A 670 12.00 42.12 -43.51
C PRO A 670 13.18 41.13 -43.66
N ASP A 671 12.95 39.81 -43.59
CA ASP A 671 14.03 38.81 -43.69
C ASP A 671 13.53 37.46 -44.23
N LYS A 672 14.07 36.98 -45.36
CA LYS A 672 13.72 35.66 -45.92
C LYS A 672 14.16 34.51 -45.00
N LYS A 673 15.23 34.65 -44.23
CA LYS A 673 15.70 33.58 -43.34
C LYS A 673 14.67 33.26 -42.24
N ILE A 674 13.91 34.27 -41.81
CA ILE A 674 13.02 34.09 -40.67
C ILE A 674 11.79 33.27 -41.01
N ILE A 675 11.20 33.45 -42.20
CA ILE A 675 10.03 32.67 -42.60
C ILE A 675 10.40 31.20 -42.81
N ASN A 676 11.58 30.90 -43.35
CA ASN A 676 12.08 29.52 -43.48
C ASN A 676 12.18 28.86 -42.09
N LYS A 677 12.83 29.53 -41.13
CA LYS A 677 12.91 29.03 -39.75
C LYS A 677 11.54 28.92 -39.08
N GLY A 678 10.66 29.90 -39.29
CA GLY A 678 9.31 29.90 -38.74
C GLY A 678 8.46 28.74 -39.26
N LEU A 679 8.51 28.46 -40.56
CA LEU A 679 7.80 27.32 -41.18
C LEU A 679 8.30 25.99 -40.63
N LEU A 680 9.62 25.78 -40.55
CA LEU A 680 10.21 24.57 -39.95
C LEU A 680 9.82 24.39 -38.47
N MET A 681 9.55 25.49 -37.74
CA MET A 681 9.08 25.42 -36.35
C MET A 681 7.56 25.23 -36.24
N ALA A 682 6.79 25.73 -37.21
CA ALA A 682 5.32 25.67 -37.19
C ALA A 682 4.80 24.31 -37.65
N VAL A 683 5.40 23.72 -38.68
CA VAL A 683 4.97 22.42 -39.21
C VAL A 683 4.99 21.34 -38.14
N PRO A 684 5.99 21.23 -37.24
CA PRO A 684 5.97 20.27 -36.13
C PRO A 684 4.85 20.44 -35.10
N THR A 685 4.18 21.57 -35.05
CA THR A 685 3.14 21.82 -34.04
C THR A 685 1.84 21.07 -34.39
N LYS A 686 0.94 20.84 -33.43
CA LYS A 686 -0.39 20.26 -33.70
C LYS A 686 -1.31 21.21 -34.49
N ASN A 687 -0.93 22.48 -34.66
CA ASN A 687 -1.77 23.51 -35.25
C ASN A 687 -1.33 23.84 -36.68
N ASN A 688 -1.89 23.15 -37.66
CA ASN A 688 -1.59 23.35 -39.08
C ASN A 688 -1.94 24.76 -39.59
N LYS A 689 -2.76 25.54 -38.86
CA LYS A 689 -3.18 26.88 -39.29
C LYS A 689 -2.02 27.83 -39.53
N ILE A 690 -0.98 27.80 -38.68
CA ILE A 690 0.18 28.69 -38.88
C ILE A 690 0.96 28.30 -40.12
N ALA A 691 1.25 27.00 -40.28
CA ALA A 691 1.94 26.50 -41.47
C ALA A 691 1.15 26.85 -42.74
N GLN A 692 -0.17 26.70 -42.73
CA GLN A 692 -1.05 27.10 -43.82
C GLN A 692 -0.94 28.60 -44.14
N ILE A 693 -1.11 29.49 -43.15
CA ILE A 693 -1.00 30.95 -43.33
C ILE A 693 0.36 31.32 -43.94
N LEU A 694 1.45 30.74 -43.44
CA LEU A 694 2.80 31.05 -43.91
C LEU A 694 3.07 30.46 -45.31
N LEU A 695 2.60 29.26 -45.61
CA LEU A 695 2.72 28.64 -46.93
C LEU A 695 1.87 29.37 -47.97
N GLU A 696 0.68 29.87 -47.62
CA GLU A 696 -0.14 30.73 -48.48
C GLU A 696 0.57 32.03 -48.80
N TYR A 697 1.11 32.69 -47.78
CA TYR A 697 1.92 33.89 -47.98
C TYR A 697 3.13 33.62 -48.87
N ALA A 698 3.81 32.49 -48.68
CA ALA A 698 4.98 32.12 -49.48
C ALA A 698 4.65 31.78 -50.93
N LYS A 699 3.58 31.01 -51.17
CA LYS A 699 3.11 30.66 -52.53
C LYS A 699 2.66 31.90 -53.31
N GLY A 700 1.98 32.84 -52.65
CA GLY A 700 1.54 34.11 -53.27
C GLY A 700 2.66 35.14 -53.46
N SER A 701 3.86 34.89 -52.94
CA SER A 701 4.99 35.82 -53.06
C SER A 701 5.67 35.68 -54.42
N LYS A 702 5.81 36.80 -55.15
CA LYS A 702 6.59 36.83 -56.40
C LYS A 702 8.10 36.60 -56.18
N ALA A 703 8.58 36.81 -54.95
CA ALA A 703 9.96 36.49 -54.60
C ALA A 703 10.06 35.03 -54.18
N LYS A 704 11.03 34.28 -54.70
CA LYS A 704 11.37 32.94 -54.18
C LYS A 704 11.90 33.09 -52.74
N ILE A 705 10.98 33.10 -51.76
CA ILE A 705 11.30 33.39 -50.35
C ILE A 705 11.71 32.15 -49.55
N LEU A 706 11.34 30.96 -50.01
CA LEU A 706 11.75 29.69 -49.40
C LEU A 706 13.03 29.14 -50.05
N ARG A 707 13.90 28.56 -49.23
CA ARG A 707 15.14 27.89 -49.63
C ARG A 707 14.84 26.44 -50.02
N GLN A 708 15.65 25.86 -50.90
CA GLN A 708 15.48 24.47 -51.35
C GLN A 708 15.51 23.48 -50.19
N ASN A 709 16.56 23.50 -49.36
CA ASN A 709 16.64 22.62 -48.18
C ASN A 709 15.43 22.77 -47.24
N THR A 710 14.85 23.96 -47.14
CA THR A 710 13.65 24.17 -46.34
C THR A 710 12.43 23.52 -46.99
N LEU A 711 12.25 23.63 -48.30
CA LEU A 711 11.19 22.91 -49.02
C LEU A 711 11.33 21.40 -48.87
N ASP A 712 12.55 20.89 -49.01
CA ASP A 712 12.85 19.45 -48.93
C ASP A 712 12.58 18.92 -47.51
N GLU A 713 13.01 19.64 -46.48
CA GLU A 713 12.78 19.27 -45.07
C GLU A 713 11.29 19.40 -44.68
N LEU A 714 10.61 20.44 -45.18
CA LEU A 714 9.16 20.60 -44.98
C LEU A 714 8.39 19.44 -45.62
N LEU A 715 8.78 18.99 -46.82
CA LEU A 715 8.16 17.85 -47.50
C LEU A 715 8.25 16.59 -46.64
N VAL A 716 9.45 16.26 -46.13
CA VAL A 716 9.65 15.13 -45.22
C VAL A 716 8.72 15.22 -44.01
N MET A 717 8.66 16.39 -43.35
CA MET A 717 7.84 16.58 -42.16
C MET A 717 6.34 16.45 -42.40
N VAL A 718 5.81 16.94 -43.52
CA VAL A 718 4.37 16.85 -43.81
C VAL A 718 3.96 15.46 -44.27
N CYS A 719 4.84 14.74 -44.99
CA CYS A 719 4.66 13.34 -45.35
C CYS A 719 4.63 12.45 -44.10
N ASP A 720 5.55 12.66 -43.15
CA ASP A 720 5.58 11.99 -41.85
C ASP A 720 4.30 12.14 -41.02
N ARG A 721 3.48 13.16 -41.32
CA ARG A 721 2.24 13.51 -40.62
C ARG A 721 0.97 13.12 -41.37
N GLY A 722 1.10 12.69 -42.62
CA GLY A 722 -0.08 12.45 -43.45
C GLY A 722 -0.76 13.73 -43.98
N ASP A 723 -0.10 14.89 -43.98
CA ASP A 723 -0.70 16.15 -44.47
C ASP A 723 -0.59 16.30 -45.99
N PHE A 724 -1.54 15.69 -46.70
CA PHE A 724 -1.61 15.66 -48.17
C PHE A 724 -1.64 17.07 -48.80
N TYR A 725 -2.44 17.99 -48.25
CA TYR A 725 -2.61 19.32 -48.84
C TYR A 725 -1.33 20.14 -48.75
N SER A 726 -0.64 20.08 -47.60
CA SER A 726 0.66 20.74 -47.44
C SER A 726 1.73 20.08 -48.31
N ALA A 727 1.75 18.74 -48.41
CA ALA A 727 2.68 18.01 -49.28
C ALA A 727 2.53 18.43 -50.75
N LYS A 728 1.31 18.42 -51.28
CA LYS A 728 1.01 18.87 -52.65
C LYS A 728 1.51 20.29 -52.90
N LYS A 729 1.24 21.19 -51.96
CA LYS A 729 1.64 22.60 -52.07
C LYS A 729 3.16 22.78 -52.04
N ILE A 730 3.87 22.02 -51.20
CA ILE A 730 5.34 22.08 -51.10
C ILE A 730 5.99 21.52 -52.37
N ILE A 731 5.42 20.47 -52.97
CA ILE A 731 5.84 19.90 -54.26
C ILE A 731 5.62 20.91 -55.39
N GLU A 732 4.44 21.55 -55.47
CA GLU A 732 4.16 22.63 -56.42
C GLU A 732 5.14 23.82 -56.28
N MET A 733 5.71 24.02 -55.09
CA MET A 733 6.73 25.04 -54.82
C MET A 733 8.16 24.59 -55.18
N GLY A 734 8.33 23.35 -55.64
CA GLY A 734 9.58 22.81 -56.19
C GLY A 734 10.46 22.06 -55.19
N SER A 735 9.89 21.39 -54.17
CA SER A 735 10.67 20.48 -53.31
C SER A 735 11.23 19.29 -54.06
N ASN A 736 12.41 18.82 -53.68
CA ASN A 736 13.01 17.61 -54.23
C ASN A 736 12.37 16.36 -53.60
N ILE A 737 11.75 15.49 -54.42
CA ILE A 737 11.13 14.23 -53.98
C ILE A 737 12.16 13.25 -53.42
N ASP A 738 13.41 13.31 -53.89
CA ASP A 738 14.48 12.40 -53.44
C ASP A 738 14.87 12.61 -51.96
N SER A 739 14.47 13.74 -51.36
CA SER A 739 14.67 14.01 -49.93
C SER A 739 13.92 13.02 -49.02
N ILE A 740 12.91 12.33 -49.53
CA ILE A 740 12.13 11.33 -48.80
C ILE A 740 12.97 10.07 -48.56
N GLY A 741 13.30 9.80 -47.29
CA GLY A 741 14.04 8.59 -46.87
C GLY A 741 13.13 7.41 -46.50
N ASN A 742 13.74 6.22 -46.34
CA ASN A 742 13.03 4.96 -46.04
C ASN A 742 12.15 5.02 -44.78
N ARG A 743 12.59 5.74 -43.73
CA ARG A 743 11.80 5.91 -42.50
C ARG A 743 10.53 6.73 -42.71
N THR A 744 10.60 7.79 -43.51
CA THR A 744 9.41 8.59 -43.87
C THR A 744 8.46 7.80 -44.74
N LEU A 745 8.98 7.02 -45.70
CA LEU A 745 8.18 6.10 -46.51
C LEU A 745 7.48 5.04 -45.67
N LEU A 746 8.20 4.41 -44.72
CA LEU A 746 7.60 3.49 -43.76
C LEU A 746 6.45 4.16 -43.00
N LYS A 747 6.60 5.41 -42.60
CA LYS A 747 5.56 6.15 -41.89
C LYS A 747 4.35 6.47 -42.77
N VAL A 748 4.57 6.85 -44.03
CA VAL A 748 3.49 7.03 -45.02
C VAL A 748 2.73 5.71 -45.23
N PHE A 749 3.44 4.59 -45.32
CA PHE A 749 2.86 3.25 -45.40
C PHE A 749 2.04 2.88 -44.15
N LEU A 750 2.58 3.14 -42.96
CA LEU A 750 1.91 2.90 -41.68
C LEU A 750 0.62 3.71 -41.50
N LEU A 751 0.58 4.94 -42.03
CA LEU A 751 -0.61 5.78 -42.03
C LEU A 751 -1.64 5.36 -43.10
N GLU A 752 -1.34 4.32 -43.90
CA GLU A 752 -2.16 3.85 -45.03
C GLU A 752 -2.55 4.97 -46.01
N ASN A 753 -1.72 6.02 -46.09
CA ASN A 753 -2.06 7.23 -46.82
C ASN A 753 -1.67 7.12 -48.30
N GLN A 754 -2.51 6.39 -49.05
CA GLN A 754 -2.32 6.17 -50.49
C GLN A 754 -2.26 7.48 -51.29
N ASN A 755 -2.97 8.52 -50.84
CA ASN A 755 -2.94 9.81 -51.52
C ASN A 755 -1.55 10.46 -51.51
N ILE A 756 -0.83 10.39 -50.39
CA ILE A 756 0.55 10.88 -50.32
C ILE A 756 1.50 9.98 -51.09
N LEU A 757 1.34 8.66 -51.00
CA LEU A 757 2.17 7.73 -51.74
C LEU A 757 2.06 7.96 -53.25
N ASN A 758 0.84 8.05 -53.78
CA ASN A 758 0.57 8.34 -55.19
C ASN A 758 1.14 9.71 -55.59
N LEU A 759 0.96 10.73 -54.76
CA LEU A 759 1.53 12.06 -54.99
C LEU A 759 3.06 12.00 -55.12
N LEU A 760 3.75 11.23 -54.26
CA LEU A 760 5.20 11.07 -54.35
C LEU A 760 5.61 10.32 -55.63
N ILE A 761 4.90 9.25 -56.00
CA ILE A 761 5.16 8.46 -57.20
C ILE A 761 4.96 9.30 -58.47
N GLU A 762 3.85 10.01 -58.59
CA GLU A 762 3.54 10.89 -59.73
C GLU A 762 4.57 11.99 -59.93
N ASN A 763 5.27 12.39 -58.86
CA ASN A 763 6.31 13.43 -58.89
C ASN A 763 7.74 12.86 -58.91
N GLY A 764 7.91 11.56 -59.15
CA GLY A 764 9.21 10.96 -59.48
C GLY A 764 9.93 10.22 -58.33
N LEU A 765 9.20 9.62 -57.39
CA LEU A 765 9.81 8.76 -56.36
C LEU A 765 10.59 7.58 -56.99
N GLU A 766 11.84 7.38 -56.55
CA GLU A 766 12.72 6.33 -57.09
C GLU A 766 12.14 4.90 -56.98
N ASN A 767 12.31 4.08 -58.02
CA ASN A 767 11.81 2.69 -58.07
C ASN A 767 12.28 1.82 -56.87
N LYS A 768 13.53 1.97 -56.40
CA LYS A 768 14.03 1.21 -55.24
C LYS A 768 13.25 1.49 -53.95
N LYS A 769 12.77 2.73 -53.79
CA LYS A 769 11.95 3.15 -52.66
C LYS A 769 10.54 2.58 -52.76
N ILE A 770 10.00 2.47 -53.97
CA ILE A 770 8.74 1.80 -54.27
C ILE A 770 8.83 0.31 -53.91
N ASP A 771 9.96 -0.36 -54.24
CA ASP A 771 10.18 -1.78 -53.90
C ASP A 771 10.18 -2.06 -52.38
N ILE A 772 10.68 -1.12 -51.56
CA ILE A 772 10.61 -1.22 -50.09
C ILE A 772 9.15 -1.18 -49.59
N ILE A 773 8.32 -0.31 -50.16
CA ILE A 773 6.89 -0.25 -49.82
C ILE A 773 6.18 -1.53 -50.26
N ASN A 774 6.48 -2.03 -51.46
CA ASN A 774 5.96 -3.30 -51.95
C ASN A 774 6.38 -4.46 -51.03
N PHE A 775 7.60 -4.42 -50.48
CA PHE A 775 8.09 -5.43 -49.54
C PHE A 775 7.32 -5.42 -48.22
N PHE A 776 7.09 -4.25 -47.61
CA PHE A 776 6.24 -4.16 -46.42
C PHE A 776 4.80 -4.63 -46.69
N THR A 777 4.26 -4.28 -47.86
CA THR A 777 2.94 -4.74 -48.31
C THR A 777 2.90 -6.27 -48.45
N ALA A 778 3.92 -6.86 -49.06
CA ALA A 778 4.02 -8.31 -49.24
C ALA A 778 4.14 -9.04 -47.88
N CYS A 779 4.92 -8.51 -46.94
CA CYS A 779 5.02 -9.02 -45.56
C CYS A 779 3.69 -8.92 -44.80
N LYS A 780 2.97 -7.79 -44.91
CA LYS A 780 1.64 -7.60 -44.31
C LYS A 780 0.61 -8.58 -44.88
N ASN A 781 0.63 -8.78 -46.20
CA ASN A 781 -0.31 -9.65 -46.89
C ASN A 781 0.10 -11.13 -46.84
N GLY A 782 1.30 -11.44 -46.33
CA GLY A 782 1.78 -12.83 -46.26
C GLY A 782 2.14 -13.44 -47.61
N SER A 783 2.41 -12.63 -48.63
CA SER A 783 2.67 -13.11 -49.99
C SER A 783 4.11 -13.63 -50.10
N LEU A 784 4.31 -14.91 -49.81
CA LEU A 784 5.63 -15.56 -49.86
C LEU A 784 6.33 -15.40 -51.21
N ILE A 785 5.57 -15.43 -52.31
CA ILE A 785 6.09 -15.28 -53.68
C ILE A 785 6.62 -13.86 -53.89
N ASP A 786 5.86 -12.84 -53.47
CA ASP A 786 6.27 -11.44 -53.61
C ASP A 786 7.44 -11.10 -52.71
N ILE A 787 7.45 -11.62 -51.47
CA ILE A 787 8.56 -11.46 -50.53
C ILE A 787 9.83 -12.05 -51.15
N GLN A 788 9.77 -13.27 -51.68
CA GLN A 788 10.94 -13.89 -52.31
C GLN A 788 11.40 -13.14 -53.56
N ARG A 789 10.46 -12.67 -54.39
CA ARG A 789 10.77 -11.87 -55.58
C ARG A 789 11.47 -10.55 -55.23
N LEU A 790 11.00 -9.86 -54.19
CA LEU A 790 11.55 -8.57 -53.74
C LEU A 790 12.90 -8.71 -53.02
N ILE A 791 13.09 -9.80 -52.26
CA ILE A 791 14.41 -10.15 -51.71
C ILE A 791 15.39 -10.40 -52.87
N ASN A 792 14.97 -11.14 -53.91
CA ASN A 792 15.80 -11.42 -55.08
C ASN A 792 16.09 -10.16 -55.93
N SER A 793 15.21 -9.14 -55.91
CA SER A 793 15.45 -7.85 -56.57
C SER A 793 16.35 -6.91 -55.76
N GLY A 794 16.83 -7.33 -54.59
CA GLY A 794 17.82 -6.62 -53.79
C GLY A 794 17.26 -5.75 -52.67
N VAL A 795 16.00 -5.96 -52.24
CA VAL A 795 15.47 -5.31 -51.04
C VAL A 795 16.19 -5.86 -49.79
N ASP A 796 16.71 -4.96 -48.95
CA ASP A 796 17.32 -5.33 -47.67
C ASP A 796 16.26 -5.86 -46.70
N ILE A 797 16.36 -7.13 -46.32
CA ILE A 797 15.44 -7.79 -45.37
C ILE A 797 15.43 -7.14 -43.99
N ASN A 798 16.50 -6.43 -43.61
CA ASN A 798 16.62 -5.74 -42.34
C ASN A 798 16.30 -4.23 -42.45
N VAL A 799 15.73 -3.77 -43.59
CA VAL A 799 15.32 -2.38 -43.77
C VAL A 799 14.40 -1.91 -42.64
N CYS A 800 14.66 -0.70 -42.12
CA CYS A 800 13.95 -0.14 -40.98
C CYS A 800 13.90 -1.07 -39.76
N ASP A 801 15.04 -1.64 -39.39
CA ASP A 801 15.20 -2.48 -38.19
C ASP A 801 14.36 -3.77 -38.27
N SER A 802 14.45 -4.47 -39.41
CA SER A 802 13.71 -5.72 -39.68
C SER A 802 12.18 -5.56 -39.61
N TYR A 803 11.63 -4.39 -39.97
CA TYR A 803 10.19 -4.10 -39.83
C TYR A 803 9.28 -5.15 -40.51
N GLY A 804 9.73 -5.76 -41.61
CA GLY A 804 9.01 -6.85 -42.27
C GLY A 804 8.74 -8.05 -41.36
N LEU A 805 9.69 -8.41 -40.47
CA LEU A 805 9.52 -9.50 -39.50
C LEU A 805 8.50 -9.13 -38.42
N LYS A 806 8.54 -7.88 -37.95
CA LYS A 806 7.56 -7.36 -37.00
C LYS A 806 6.14 -7.46 -37.55
N VAL A 807 5.91 -6.97 -38.77
CA VAL A 807 4.58 -7.03 -39.43
C VAL A 807 4.14 -8.47 -39.71
N ALA A 808 5.05 -9.34 -40.14
CA ALA A 808 4.75 -10.76 -40.32
C ALA A 808 4.34 -11.45 -39.01
N SER A 809 4.92 -11.01 -37.89
CA SER A 809 4.60 -11.51 -36.55
C SER A 809 3.27 -10.93 -36.05
N GLU A 810 3.03 -9.62 -36.19
CA GLU A 810 1.76 -8.97 -35.83
C GLU A 810 0.56 -9.48 -36.66
N SER A 811 0.78 -9.88 -37.91
CA SER A 811 -0.24 -10.48 -38.78
C SER A 811 -0.44 -11.99 -38.56
N GLY A 812 0.34 -12.61 -37.67
CA GLY A 812 0.31 -14.05 -37.39
C GLY A 812 0.65 -14.96 -38.55
N ASN A 813 1.31 -14.43 -39.58
CA ASN A 813 1.71 -15.22 -40.73
C ASN A 813 3.01 -16.00 -40.45
N LEU A 814 2.86 -17.16 -39.82
CA LEU A 814 3.97 -18.01 -39.38
C LEU A 814 4.86 -18.51 -40.53
N GLU A 815 4.31 -18.74 -41.72
CA GLU A 815 5.12 -19.13 -42.89
C GLU A 815 5.99 -17.97 -43.37
N THR A 816 5.47 -16.74 -43.29
CA THR A 816 6.23 -15.53 -43.57
C THR A 816 7.32 -15.29 -42.53
N VAL A 817 7.00 -15.45 -41.24
CA VAL A 817 8.00 -15.37 -40.15
C VAL A 817 9.13 -16.38 -40.37
N ARG A 818 8.79 -17.64 -40.70
CA ARG A 818 9.77 -18.67 -41.04
C ARG A 818 10.63 -18.28 -42.24
N LEU A 819 10.00 -17.80 -43.32
CA LEU A 819 10.70 -17.37 -44.52
C LEU A 819 11.68 -16.23 -44.21
N LEU A 820 11.26 -15.23 -43.44
CA LEU A 820 12.09 -14.07 -43.09
C LEU A 820 13.27 -14.47 -42.18
N LEU A 821 13.05 -15.29 -41.15
CA LEU A 821 14.10 -15.79 -40.28
C LEU A 821 15.11 -16.67 -41.03
N LYS A 822 14.61 -17.56 -41.92
CA LYS A 822 15.47 -18.39 -42.77
C LYS A 822 16.36 -17.56 -43.69
N ASN A 823 15.87 -16.43 -44.16
CA ASN A 823 16.61 -15.50 -45.02
C ASN A 823 17.41 -14.44 -44.21
N GLY A 824 17.61 -14.64 -42.91
CA GLY A 824 18.56 -13.86 -42.10
C GLY A 824 17.98 -12.60 -41.44
N SER A 825 16.65 -12.53 -41.28
CA SER A 825 16.03 -11.46 -40.48
C SER A 825 16.44 -11.57 -39.00
N LYS A 826 16.80 -10.45 -38.38
CA LYS A 826 17.29 -10.40 -37.00
C LYS A 826 16.20 -9.97 -36.02
N PHE A 827 16.21 -10.56 -34.82
CA PHE A 827 15.46 -10.06 -33.66
C PHE A 827 16.11 -8.79 -33.14
N VAL A 828 15.35 -7.71 -32.99
CA VAL A 828 15.90 -6.40 -32.62
C VAL A 828 15.30 -5.90 -31.30
N SER A 829 14.14 -6.41 -30.86
CA SER A 829 13.48 -5.95 -29.63
C SER A 829 12.78 -7.04 -28.80
N TYR A 830 12.57 -6.78 -27.50
CA TYR A 830 11.77 -7.62 -26.60
C TYR A 830 10.30 -7.73 -27.04
N LEU A 831 9.77 -6.71 -27.75
CA LEU A 831 8.44 -6.77 -28.34
C LEU A 831 8.34 -7.84 -29.43
N ASP A 832 9.41 -8.07 -30.21
CA ASP A 832 9.41 -9.13 -31.23
C ASP A 832 9.23 -10.52 -30.59
N ILE A 833 9.68 -10.70 -29.34
CA ILE A 833 9.52 -11.93 -28.55
C ILE A 833 8.13 -11.98 -27.92
N PHE A 834 7.59 -10.85 -27.48
CA PHE A 834 6.24 -10.73 -26.92
C PHE A 834 5.16 -11.06 -27.96
N TYR A 835 5.26 -10.55 -29.19
CA TYR A 835 4.30 -10.87 -30.25
C TYR A 835 4.35 -12.34 -30.67
N LEU A 836 5.52 -12.98 -30.58
CA LEU A 836 5.62 -14.44 -30.77
C LEU A 836 4.93 -15.24 -29.67
N ALA A 837 4.77 -14.67 -28.46
CA ALA A 837 3.98 -15.25 -27.38
C ALA A 837 2.47 -15.01 -27.57
N ASP A 838 2.05 -13.81 -28.01
CA ASP A 838 0.64 -13.49 -28.33
C ASP A 838 0.06 -14.36 -29.46
N LEU A 839 0.89 -14.82 -30.40
CA LEU A 839 0.48 -15.79 -31.43
C LEU A 839 0.00 -17.15 -30.87
N SER A 840 0.15 -17.37 -29.55
CA SER A 840 -0.43 -18.52 -28.85
C SER A 840 -1.85 -18.27 -28.29
N GLU A 841 -2.29 -17.01 -28.13
CA GLU A 841 -3.59 -16.64 -27.54
C GLU A 841 -4.70 -16.40 -28.60
N TYR A 842 -4.37 -15.97 -29.82
CA TYR A 842 -5.35 -15.69 -30.91
C TYR A 842 -5.95 -16.94 -31.61
N SER A 843 -6.04 -18.08 -30.93
CA SER A 843 -6.65 -19.32 -31.48
C SER A 843 -8.06 -19.63 -30.97
N TYR A 844 -8.72 -18.68 -30.31
CA TYR A 844 -10.17 -18.72 -30.08
C TYR A 844 -10.88 -17.81 -31.09
N ASP A 845 -11.82 -18.39 -31.84
CA ASP A 845 -12.72 -17.68 -32.75
C ASP A 845 -13.43 -16.55 -32.00
N ASP A 846 -13.20 -15.31 -32.42
CA ASP A 846 -14.23 -14.27 -32.36
C ASP A 846 -14.07 -13.34 -33.57
N GLN A 847 -15.08 -13.37 -34.43
CA GLN A 847 -15.29 -12.41 -35.49
C GLN A 847 -15.78 -11.11 -34.84
N ASP A 848 -14.92 -10.10 -34.74
CA ASP A 848 -15.33 -8.73 -35.02
C ASP A 848 -14.11 -7.80 -35.14
N PHE A 849 -14.04 -7.10 -36.28
CA PHE A 849 -13.03 -6.10 -36.58
C PHE A 849 -13.36 -4.78 -35.88
N GLY A 850 -12.36 -4.16 -35.23
CA GLY A 850 -12.48 -2.76 -34.78
C GLY A 850 -11.19 -2.15 -34.21
N PHE A 851 -10.41 -1.52 -35.09
CA PHE A 851 -9.51 -0.38 -34.83
C PHE A 851 -8.61 -0.34 -33.56
N PHE A 852 -7.29 -0.37 -33.82
CA PHE A 852 -6.15 0.13 -33.03
C PHE A 852 -6.41 1.13 -31.87
N ASP A 853 -5.86 0.84 -30.68
CA ASP A 853 -5.23 1.87 -29.81
C ASP A 853 -4.04 1.31 -28.98
N TYR A 854 -2.82 1.50 -29.51
CA TYR A 854 -1.54 1.12 -28.88
C TYR A 854 -1.08 2.19 -27.86
N LYS A 855 -1.77 2.34 -26.72
CA LYS A 855 -1.36 3.33 -25.71
C LYS A 855 -1.37 2.90 -24.24
N ASN A 856 -1.52 1.62 -23.92
CA ASN A 856 -1.51 1.12 -22.53
C ASN A 856 -0.44 0.04 -22.22
N LEU A 857 0.72 0.09 -22.89
CA LEU A 857 1.83 -0.86 -22.67
C LEU A 857 2.61 -0.68 -21.35
N TYR A 858 2.21 0.25 -20.47
CA TYR A 858 2.81 0.41 -19.13
C TYR A 858 1.92 -0.13 -17.99
N ASN A 859 0.63 -0.37 -18.23
CA ASN A 859 -0.32 -0.76 -17.18
C ASN A 859 -0.60 -2.28 -17.11
N TYR A 860 -0.07 -3.08 -18.04
CA TYR A 860 -0.28 -4.54 -18.06
C TYR A 860 0.79 -5.36 -17.33
N ARG A 861 1.63 -4.73 -16.49
CA ARG A 861 2.64 -5.43 -15.67
C ARG A 861 2.19 -5.72 -14.22
N VAL A 862 0.92 -5.49 -13.87
CA VAL A 862 0.42 -5.65 -12.48
C VAL A 862 -0.87 -6.49 -12.39
N SER A 863 -1.38 -7.07 -13.47
CA SER A 863 -2.49 -8.03 -13.36
C SER A 863 -2.46 -9.06 -14.49
N LEU A 864 -1.52 -9.98 -14.35
CA LEU A 864 -1.47 -11.39 -14.76
C LEU A 864 -0.22 -11.90 -14.05
#